data_AF-A0AAV9WUB0-F1
#
_entry.id   AF-A0AAV9WUB0-F1
#
_cell.length_a   1.000
_cell.length_b   1.000
_cell.length_c   1.000
_cell.angle_alpha   90.00
_cell.angle_beta   90.00
_cell.angle_gamma   90.00
#
_symmetry.space_group_name_H-M   'P 1'
#
loop_
_entity.id
_entity.type
_entity.pdbx_description
1 polymer ?
#
loop_
_entity_poly.entity_id
_entity_poly.type
_entity_poly.pdbx_seq_one_letter_code
_entity_poly.pdbx_strand_id
1 'polypeptide(L)'
;MVSHLGITVEEKYSSMPQDADISEFLLLLFEFAKQESLTVSQHSVNAWARILRKEGLRDHPAAHALAPQLVEFCDERLTRYESLPSNSTNPSYLFLFEDFETMPERHAFLGNYRRYLSSIIDSMVRRRPFEVFPFILQNLDTAITQMLKDMPPITPENYVKNSDFYLKTDAKFTVVDAALKGYIRWFTTLPQESIRETQEPQAAFENNLAQWCERLLGIDFQDPLIKKKVVQLVVALSTTALENQPGLMLKALEYVLLTRLPENTPNPNYNDAVKDLQSTCISELQRLALKMPDNLIQVYGQLEMKINEIMTTQQLDDRHRLAYRTFLYSIIMRTKHIDNNMRIQTLEGHLAPIAEAWCQPELTELLSSFDGFCRMLLLDQVEQYLHSRKAHLIRDWSSHELDVEGQTLQTHLTDKYNVLPLRATKGYLAITAEKIKKPSATYDVACHLWREKINIILPNLLKFLTHAHAFHNPKNWSNLPQELHPVMQRVLTDRFWQSGISSGSRDEFYENVSKTRLTMEGFASSIRGTIRTVRETCYSILWALGKLDINFFDYAELPGPLTIAMFQDADSLSSHQMTTLINISRVILDECPVAYRQHFLTPFLSSMFAQVDKKVVGEWTRLVNAGLIATTEEDKLAVEMKEESVLRQLTYTAVLVVAQLLDPGRIEPGNPNESQDLSQSASMNAKKEGQMREFILSSNVILEPLILFCTHVLGMRDSRCCGIIIRVFRSFIDEFVTRAELREFICREVFMAAINVNFLPFPFLNNVIGC
;
A
#
# COMPACT_ATOMS: atom_id res chain seq x y z
N MET A 1 -30.50 14.47 16.44
CA MET A 1 -30.58 15.63 17.37
C MET A 1 -29.39 15.70 18.33
N VAL A 2 -29.20 14.74 19.25
CA VAL A 2 -28.11 14.78 20.27
C VAL A 2 -26.72 14.94 19.66
N SER A 3 -26.40 14.24 18.57
CA SER A 3 -25.11 14.39 17.88
C SER A 3 -24.91 15.78 17.25
N HIS A 4 -25.97 16.41 16.71
CA HIS A 4 -25.88 17.79 16.20
C HIS A 4 -25.63 18.79 17.34
N LEU A 5 -26.23 18.56 18.52
CA LEU A 5 -25.90 19.31 19.72
C LEU A 5 -24.44 19.09 20.12
N GLY A 6 -23.92 17.86 20.04
CA GLY A 6 -22.51 17.56 20.32
C GLY A 6 -21.54 18.29 19.37
N ILE A 7 -21.88 18.39 18.08
CA ILE A 7 -21.11 19.18 17.10
C ILE A 7 -21.15 20.67 17.46
N THR A 8 -22.34 21.18 17.79
CA THR A 8 -22.53 22.57 18.20
C THR A 8 -21.73 22.87 19.48
N VAL A 9 -21.73 21.93 20.43
CA VAL A 9 -21.00 22.03 21.69
C VAL A 9 -19.50 22.14 21.43
N GLU A 10 -18.96 21.31 20.55
CA GLU A 10 -17.55 21.34 20.17
C GLU A 10 -17.14 22.63 19.44
N GLU A 11 -17.95 23.07 18.47
CA GLU A 11 -17.64 24.24 17.64
C GLU A 11 -17.81 25.57 18.40
N LYS A 12 -18.77 25.64 19.33
CA LYS A 12 -19.18 26.88 20.00
C LYS A 12 -18.91 26.91 21.51
N TYR A 13 -18.09 26.00 22.04
CA TYR A 13 -17.82 25.87 23.48
C TYR A 13 -17.51 27.20 24.19
N SER A 14 -16.63 28.03 23.61
CA SER A 14 -16.22 29.31 24.19
C SER A 14 -17.31 30.39 24.20
N SER A 15 -18.40 30.19 23.44
CA SER A 15 -19.51 31.13 23.29
C SER A 15 -20.80 30.64 23.96
N MET A 16 -20.74 29.57 24.74
CA MET A 16 -21.93 29.03 25.39
C MET A 16 -22.37 29.85 26.60
N PRO A 17 -23.69 29.87 26.90
CA PRO A 17 -24.20 30.44 28.14
C PRO A 17 -23.55 29.80 29.37
N GLN A 18 -23.31 30.59 30.42
CA GLN A 18 -22.68 30.10 31.66
C GLN A 18 -23.55 29.10 32.43
N ASP A 19 -24.86 29.12 32.20
CA ASP A 19 -25.87 28.19 32.76
C ASP A 19 -26.08 26.95 31.89
N ALA A 20 -25.34 26.78 30.79
CA ALA A 20 -25.42 25.58 29.97
C ALA A 20 -24.91 24.35 30.75
N ASP A 21 -25.77 23.35 30.94
CA ASP A 21 -25.41 22.12 31.65
C ASP A 21 -24.62 21.15 30.75
N ILE A 22 -23.33 21.46 30.60
CA ILE A 22 -22.40 20.64 29.80
C ILE A 22 -22.16 19.29 30.49
N SER A 23 -22.23 19.22 31.82
CA SER A 23 -22.03 17.97 32.58
C SER A 23 -23.09 16.93 32.25
N GLU A 24 -24.37 17.28 32.41
CA GLU A 24 -25.49 16.39 32.11
C GLU A 24 -25.57 16.08 30.62
N PHE A 25 -25.22 17.04 29.75
CA PHE A 25 -25.16 16.77 28.31
C PHE A 25 -24.11 15.70 27.96
N LEU A 26 -22.93 15.75 28.57
CA LEU A 26 -21.89 14.73 28.35
C LEU A 26 -22.32 13.36 28.88
N LEU A 27 -22.98 13.30 30.04
CA LEU A 27 -23.57 12.05 30.56
C LEU A 27 -24.61 11.49 29.58
N LEU A 28 -25.54 12.32 29.11
CA LEU A 28 -26.53 11.94 28.12
C LEU A 28 -25.87 11.44 26.82
N LEU A 29 -24.84 12.14 26.34
CA LEU A 29 -24.10 11.74 25.15
C LEU A 29 -23.45 10.36 25.31
N PHE A 30 -22.94 10.05 26.51
CA PHE A 30 -22.41 8.73 26.84
C PHE A 30 -23.50 7.65 26.90
N GLU A 31 -24.68 7.93 27.47
CA GLU A 31 -25.81 6.99 27.44
C GLU A 31 -26.26 6.64 26.01
N PHE A 32 -26.27 7.61 25.10
CA PHE A 32 -26.53 7.35 23.68
C PHE A 32 -25.40 6.55 23.00
N ALA A 33 -24.15 6.75 23.41
CA ALA A 33 -23.03 5.96 22.90
C ALA A 33 -23.15 4.48 23.31
N LYS A 34 -23.69 4.17 24.49
CA LYS A 34 -23.86 2.80 24.98
C LYS A 34 -24.99 2.00 24.33
N GLN A 35 -25.82 2.61 23.48
CA GLN A 35 -26.94 1.93 22.82
C GLN A 35 -26.50 0.70 22.01
N GLU A 36 -27.32 -0.34 22.01
CA GLU A 36 -27.01 -1.61 21.32
C GLU A 36 -27.04 -1.46 19.80
N SER A 37 -27.92 -0.61 19.25
CA SER A 37 -27.86 -0.23 17.83
C SER A 37 -26.60 0.60 17.57
N LEU A 38 -25.70 0.03 16.78
CA LEU A 38 -24.45 0.70 16.42
C LEU A 38 -24.72 1.98 15.60
N THR A 39 -25.79 2.02 14.82
CA THR A 39 -26.20 3.20 14.04
C THR A 39 -26.57 4.37 14.95
N VAL A 40 -27.29 4.10 16.05
CA VAL A 40 -27.58 5.11 17.08
C VAL A 40 -26.30 5.53 17.78
N SER A 41 -25.48 4.56 18.19
CA SER A 41 -24.23 4.79 18.92
C SER A 41 -23.21 5.63 18.13
N GLN A 42 -23.02 5.33 16.83
CA GLN A 42 -21.96 5.93 15.99
C GLN A 42 -21.96 7.46 16.03
N HIS A 43 -23.13 8.07 16.04
CA HIS A 43 -23.28 9.52 16.02
C HIS A 43 -22.76 10.17 17.31
N SER A 44 -22.96 9.52 18.46
CA SER A 44 -22.45 9.96 19.75
C SER A 44 -20.98 9.60 19.94
N VAL A 45 -20.53 8.46 19.43
CA VAL A 45 -19.11 8.06 19.42
C VAL A 45 -18.27 9.04 18.59
N ASN A 46 -18.76 9.46 17.42
CA ASN A 46 -18.11 10.48 16.60
C ASN A 46 -18.05 11.84 17.33
N ALA A 47 -19.12 12.23 18.02
CA ALA A 47 -19.13 13.45 18.83
C ALA A 47 -18.09 13.39 19.96
N TRP A 48 -18.02 12.27 20.69
CA TRP A 48 -16.98 12.03 21.71
C TRP A 48 -15.56 12.11 21.14
N ALA A 49 -15.33 11.50 19.97
CA ALA A 49 -14.03 11.55 19.29
C ALA A 49 -13.61 12.98 18.91
N ARG A 50 -14.57 13.89 18.66
CA ARG A 50 -14.31 15.33 18.43
C ARG A 50 -14.12 16.09 19.75
N ILE A 51 -15.01 15.91 20.72
CA ILE A 51 -15.00 16.59 22.02
C ILE A 51 -13.67 16.38 22.75
N LEU A 52 -13.16 15.15 22.80
CA LEU A 52 -11.91 14.82 23.49
C LEU A 52 -10.67 15.41 22.81
N ARG A 53 -10.77 15.91 21.57
CA ARG A 53 -9.68 16.61 20.88
C ARG A 53 -9.68 18.11 21.13
N LYS A 54 -10.79 18.68 21.62
CA LYS A 54 -10.95 20.13 21.81
C LYS A 54 -10.44 20.55 23.20
N GLU A 55 -9.58 21.56 23.23
CA GLU A 55 -9.09 22.13 24.48
C GLU A 55 -10.23 22.79 25.28
N GLY A 56 -10.19 22.68 26.61
CA GLY A 56 -11.27 23.10 27.49
C GLY A 56 -12.35 22.02 27.67
N LEU A 57 -12.93 21.50 26.59
CA LEU A 57 -13.93 20.42 26.67
C LEU A 57 -13.32 19.10 27.15
N ARG A 58 -12.15 18.74 26.64
CA ARG A 58 -11.43 17.52 27.08
C ARG A 58 -11.05 17.57 28.57
N ASP A 59 -10.90 18.77 29.12
CA ASP A 59 -10.47 19.03 30.50
C ASP A 59 -11.67 19.26 31.44
N HIS A 60 -12.89 19.16 30.90
CA HIS A 60 -14.12 19.35 31.67
C HIS A 60 -14.28 18.24 32.74
N PRO A 61 -14.69 18.57 33.98
CA PRO A 61 -14.79 17.59 35.07
C PRO A 61 -15.65 16.37 34.76
N ALA A 62 -16.76 16.54 34.03
CA ALA A 62 -17.62 15.43 33.63
C ALA A 62 -16.94 14.49 32.60
N ALA A 63 -16.18 15.03 31.64
CA ALA A 63 -15.42 14.22 30.70
C ALA A 63 -14.33 13.42 31.42
N HIS A 64 -13.69 14.04 32.41
CA HIS A 64 -12.71 13.39 33.28
C HIS A 64 -13.32 12.24 34.09
N ALA A 65 -14.47 12.46 34.73
CA ALA A 65 -15.15 11.45 35.53
C ALA A 65 -15.59 10.23 34.69
N LEU A 66 -15.92 10.45 33.41
CA LEU A 66 -16.31 9.40 32.47
C LEU A 66 -15.13 8.64 31.84
N ALA A 67 -13.88 9.08 32.02
CA ALA A 67 -12.75 8.50 31.31
C ALA A 67 -12.59 6.97 31.49
N PRO A 68 -12.70 6.38 32.70
CA PRO A 68 -12.64 4.92 32.85
C PRO A 68 -13.76 4.19 32.11
N GLN A 69 -14.99 4.71 32.21
CA GLN A 69 -16.17 4.12 31.56
C GLN A 69 -16.09 4.23 30.04
N LEU A 70 -15.53 5.32 29.52
CA LEU A 70 -15.28 5.50 28.08
C LEU A 70 -14.24 4.51 27.56
N VAL A 71 -13.18 4.23 28.32
CA VAL A 71 -12.17 3.22 27.96
C VAL A 71 -12.81 1.83 27.91
N GLU A 72 -13.52 1.43 28.96
CA GLU A 72 -14.21 0.13 29.04
C GLU A 72 -15.25 -0.02 27.92
N PHE A 73 -16.03 1.03 27.66
CA PHE A 73 -16.97 1.07 26.54
C PHE A 73 -16.26 0.87 25.19
N CYS A 74 -15.18 1.60 24.93
CA CYS A 74 -14.46 1.46 23.66
C CYS A 74 -13.88 0.06 23.49
N ASP A 75 -13.34 -0.49 24.57
CA ASP A 75 -12.77 -1.83 24.63
C ASP A 75 -13.80 -2.91 24.29
N GLU A 76 -15.00 -2.86 24.88
CA GLU A 76 -16.10 -3.79 24.54
C GLU A 76 -16.56 -3.64 23.08
N ARG A 77 -16.67 -2.39 22.61
CA ARG A 77 -17.23 -2.06 21.29
C ARG A 77 -16.26 -2.20 20.12
N LEU A 78 -14.98 -2.45 20.38
CA LEU A 78 -13.98 -2.70 19.34
C LEU A 78 -14.02 -4.12 18.76
N THR A 79 -14.89 -4.99 19.28
CA THR A 79 -15.19 -6.31 18.73
C THR A 79 -15.51 -6.25 17.23
N ARG A 80 -14.99 -7.20 16.44
CA ARG A 80 -15.29 -7.32 15.01
C ARG A 80 -16.64 -8.01 14.79
N TYR A 81 -17.71 -7.24 14.88
CA TYR A 81 -19.08 -7.72 14.73
C TYR A 81 -19.30 -8.46 13.40
N GLU A 82 -18.62 -8.05 12.33
CA GLU A 82 -18.72 -8.70 11.02
C GLU A 82 -18.14 -10.13 10.98
N SER A 83 -17.34 -10.50 11.99
CA SER A 83 -16.71 -11.82 12.11
C SER A 83 -17.39 -12.72 13.15
N LEU A 84 -18.46 -12.25 13.79
CA LEU A 84 -19.26 -13.06 14.69
C LEU A 84 -20.02 -14.14 13.91
N PRO A 85 -20.27 -15.31 14.52
CA PRO A 85 -20.98 -16.39 13.86
C PRO A 85 -22.45 -16.00 13.61
N SER A 86 -23.06 -16.58 12.58
CA SER A 86 -24.44 -16.26 12.14
C SER A 86 -25.52 -16.55 13.18
N ASN A 87 -25.22 -17.41 14.16
CA ASN A 87 -26.08 -17.72 15.29
C ASN A 87 -25.79 -16.87 16.54
N SER A 88 -25.00 -15.80 16.41
CA SER A 88 -24.69 -14.91 17.54
C SER A 88 -25.95 -14.26 18.09
N THR A 89 -26.11 -14.30 19.41
CA THR A 89 -27.20 -13.61 20.14
C THR A 89 -26.80 -12.21 20.59
N ASN A 90 -25.65 -11.70 20.15
CA ASN A 90 -25.19 -10.35 20.51
C ASN A 90 -26.19 -9.31 19.96
N PRO A 91 -26.81 -8.46 20.80
CA PRO A 91 -27.83 -7.52 20.33
C PRO A 91 -27.33 -6.53 19.27
N SER A 92 -26.09 -6.06 19.40
CA SER A 92 -25.48 -5.16 18.42
C SER A 92 -25.23 -5.83 17.07
N TYR A 93 -24.94 -7.13 17.08
CA TYR A 93 -24.87 -7.93 15.86
C TYR A 93 -26.25 -8.03 15.20
N LEU A 94 -27.32 -8.28 15.97
CA LEU A 94 -28.67 -8.37 15.43
C LEU A 94 -29.13 -7.05 14.78
N PHE A 95 -28.98 -5.92 15.48
CA PHE A 95 -29.31 -4.59 14.92
C PHE A 95 -28.48 -4.27 13.68
N LEU A 96 -27.20 -4.65 13.62
CA LEU A 96 -26.37 -4.42 12.44
C LEU A 96 -26.92 -5.13 11.20
N PHE A 97 -27.54 -6.30 11.35
CA PHE A 97 -28.15 -7.03 10.23
C PHE A 97 -29.52 -6.48 9.84
N GLU A 98 -30.23 -5.81 10.76
CA GLU A 98 -31.46 -5.08 10.46
C GLU A 98 -31.17 -3.73 9.78
N ASP A 99 -30.12 -3.02 10.21
CA ASP A 99 -29.78 -1.67 9.74
C ASP A 99 -29.14 -1.65 8.35
N PHE A 100 -28.49 -2.74 7.93
CA PHE A 100 -27.74 -2.82 6.68
C PHE A 100 -28.05 -4.10 5.93
N GLU A 101 -28.38 -3.98 4.65
CA GLU A 101 -28.73 -5.12 3.79
C GLU A 101 -27.48 -5.87 3.35
N THR A 102 -26.41 -5.14 2.99
CA THR A 102 -25.25 -5.72 2.32
C THR A 102 -24.01 -5.79 3.22
N MET A 103 -23.17 -6.81 3.03
CA MET A 103 -21.91 -6.95 3.75
C MET A 103 -20.95 -5.76 3.53
N PRO A 104 -20.77 -5.22 2.30
CA PRO A 104 -19.92 -4.06 2.08
C PRO A 104 -20.32 -2.82 2.88
N GLU A 105 -21.62 -2.54 3.02
CA GLU A 105 -22.12 -1.44 3.84
C GLU A 105 -21.77 -1.65 5.32
N ARG A 106 -22.02 -2.85 5.85
CA ARG A 106 -21.64 -3.22 7.22
C ARG A 106 -20.14 -3.04 7.44
N HIS A 107 -19.31 -3.49 6.51
CA HIS A 107 -17.85 -3.37 6.61
C HIS A 107 -17.39 -1.91 6.62
N ALA A 108 -17.94 -1.07 5.73
CA ALA A 108 -17.61 0.35 5.66
C ALA A 108 -18.05 1.10 6.94
N PHE A 109 -19.26 0.81 7.42
CA PHE A 109 -19.80 1.37 8.65
C PHE A 109 -18.95 0.98 9.86
N LEU A 110 -18.70 -0.31 10.08
CA LEU A 110 -17.89 -0.81 11.19
C LEU A 110 -16.45 -0.31 11.14
N GLY A 111 -15.89 -0.13 9.94
CA GLY A 111 -14.59 0.49 9.74
C GLY A 111 -14.55 1.94 10.25
N ASN A 112 -15.60 2.73 10.03
CA ASN A 112 -15.71 4.09 10.59
C ASN A 112 -15.89 4.05 12.10
N TYR A 113 -16.80 3.21 12.58
CA TYR A 113 -17.13 3.07 13.99
C TYR A 113 -15.88 2.73 14.82
N ARG A 114 -15.12 1.69 14.43
CA ARG A 114 -13.85 1.31 15.08
C ARG A 114 -12.82 2.43 15.05
N ARG A 115 -12.72 3.20 13.95
CA ARG A 115 -11.81 4.36 13.88
C ARG A 115 -12.16 5.44 14.90
N TYR A 116 -13.45 5.68 15.15
CA TYR A 116 -13.87 6.64 16.17
C TYR A 116 -13.56 6.14 17.58
N LEU A 117 -13.83 4.87 17.90
CA LEU A 117 -13.48 4.26 19.19
C LEU A 117 -11.98 4.34 19.48
N SER A 118 -11.13 3.92 18.53
CA SER A 118 -9.68 4.04 18.67
C SER A 118 -9.23 5.50 18.82
N SER A 119 -9.94 6.45 18.19
CA SER A 119 -9.64 7.87 18.36
C SER A 119 -9.97 8.40 19.76
N ILE A 120 -11.00 7.87 20.43
CA ILE A 120 -11.32 8.24 21.81
C ILE A 120 -10.18 7.79 22.72
N ILE A 121 -9.76 6.51 22.62
CA ILE A 121 -8.65 5.96 23.40
C ILE A 121 -7.35 6.75 23.17
N ASP A 122 -6.96 6.97 21.91
CA ASP A 122 -5.80 7.78 21.52
C ASP A 122 -5.85 9.17 22.17
N SER A 123 -7.00 9.86 22.14
CA SER A 123 -7.16 11.21 22.70
C SER A 123 -7.05 11.22 24.24
N MET A 124 -7.61 10.21 24.90
CA MET A 124 -7.52 10.09 26.37
C MET A 124 -6.09 9.80 26.83
N VAL A 125 -5.42 8.83 26.20
CA VAL A 125 -4.03 8.49 26.52
C VAL A 125 -3.09 9.64 26.17
N ARG A 126 -3.31 10.34 25.05
CA ARG A 126 -2.53 11.53 24.69
C ARG A 126 -2.60 12.61 25.77
N ARG A 127 -3.72 12.73 26.50
CA ARG A 127 -3.87 13.71 27.56
C ARG A 127 -3.26 13.24 28.89
N ARG A 128 -3.44 11.96 29.22
CA ARG A 128 -3.04 11.36 30.50
C ARG A 128 -2.35 10.00 30.31
N PRO A 129 -1.15 9.99 29.74
CA PRO A 129 -0.48 8.76 29.36
C PRO A 129 -0.19 7.87 30.57
N PHE A 130 0.23 8.47 31.69
CA PHE A 130 0.66 7.74 32.90
C PHE A 130 -0.48 7.24 33.79
N GLU A 131 -1.73 7.60 33.48
CA GLU A 131 -2.91 7.12 34.21
C GLU A 131 -3.73 6.16 33.35
N VAL A 132 -4.09 6.58 32.15
CA VAL A 132 -5.02 5.86 31.28
C VAL A 132 -4.34 4.64 30.65
N PHE A 133 -3.07 4.75 30.25
CA PHE A 133 -2.38 3.62 29.63
C PHE A 133 -2.12 2.48 30.62
N PRO A 134 -1.58 2.72 31.84
CA PRO A 134 -1.49 1.65 32.85
C PRO A 134 -2.84 0.99 33.18
N PHE A 135 -3.92 1.76 33.26
CA PHE A 135 -5.28 1.22 33.46
C PHE A 135 -5.68 0.24 32.34
N ILE A 136 -5.42 0.60 31.08
CA ILE A 136 -5.66 -0.28 29.92
C ILE A 136 -4.87 -1.58 30.03
N LEU A 137 -3.58 -1.50 30.39
CA LEU A 137 -2.70 -2.68 30.49
C LEU A 137 -3.14 -3.62 31.62
N GLN A 138 -3.53 -3.07 32.77
CA GLN A 138 -4.03 -3.85 33.90
C GLN A 138 -5.33 -4.59 33.58
N ASN A 139 -6.27 -3.91 32.91
CA ASN A 139 -7.52 -4.52 32.48
C ASN A 139 -7.28 -5.64 31.46
N LEU A 140 -6.33 -5.45 30.55
CA LEU A 140 -5.94 -6.46 29.59
C LEU A 140 -5.31 -7.69 30.26
N ASP A 141 -4.34 -7.50 31.16
CA ASP A 141 -3.68 -8.59 31.89
C ASP A 141 -4.70 -9.45 32.65
N THR A 142 -5.66 -8.80 33.30
CA THR A 142 -6.75 -9.47 34.03
C THR A 142 -7.64 -10.27 33.07
N ALA A 143 -8.06 -9.65 31.95
CA ALA A 143 -8.93 -10.30 30.98
C ALA A 143 -8.26 -11.49 30.28
N ILE A 144 -7.02 -11.35 29.81
CA ILE A 144 -6.30 -12.45 29.13
C ILE A 144 -6.08 -13.61 30.10
N THR A 145 -5.66 -13.33 31.34
CA THR A 145 -5.44 -14.38 32.35
C THR A 145 -6.72 -15.14 32.67
N GLN A 146 -7.86 -14.45 32.74
CA GLN A 146 -9.16 -15.09 32.96
C GLN A 146 -9.57 -15.93 31.76
N MET A 147 -9.53 -15.35 30.55
CA MET A 147 -9.91 -16.05 29.32
C MET A 147 -9.08 -17.33 29.08
N LEU A 148 -7.77 -17.30 29.38
CA LEU A 148 -6.90 -18.47 29.24
C LEU A 148 -7.23 -19.61 30.22
N LYS A 149 -7.78 -19.30 31.41
CA LYS A 149 -8.21 -20.32 32.38
C LYS A 149 -9.49 -21.04 31.95
N ASP A 150 -10.37 -20.31 31.27
CA ASP A 150 -11.71 -20.79 30.92
C ASP A 150 -11.73 -21.57 29.59
N MET A 151 -10.61 -21.62 28.87
CA MET A 151 -10.52 -22.17 27.51
C MET A 151 -9.69 -23.45 27.44
N PRO A 152 -10.13 -24.46 26.65
CA PRO A 152 -9.29 -25.60 26.34
C PRO A 152 -8.08 -25.19 25.46
N PRO A 153 -6.96 -25.93 25.52
CA PRO A 153 -5.81 -25.68 24.64
C PRO A 153 -6.21 -25.73 23.16
N ILE A 154 -5.77 -24.75 22.39
CA ILE A 154 -5.97 -24.71 20.94
C ILE A 154 -4.95 -25.65 20.28
N THR A 155 -5.44 -26.55 19.43
CA THR A 155 -4.66 -27.46 18.59
C THR A 155 -5.04 -27.23 17.12
N PRO A 156 -4.22 -27.69 16.16
CA PRO A 156 -4.57 -27.58 14.74
C PRO A 156 -5.94 -28.16 14.39
N GLU A 157 -6.35 -29.23 15.09
CA GLU A 157 -7.61 -29.94 14.86
C GLU A 157 -8.84 -29.15 15.35
N ASN A 158 -8.71 -28.42 16.46
CA ASN A 158 -9.82 -27.64 17.05
C ASN A 158 -9.78 -26.14 16.69
N TYR A 159 -8.82 -25.71 15.87
CA TYR A 159 -8.62 -24.31 15.51
C TYR A 159 -9.79 -23.72 14.72
N VAL A 160 -10.28 -22.57 15.20
CA VAL A 160 -11.31 -21.75 14.54
C VAL A 160 -10.79 -20.32 14.39
N LYS A 161 -10.68 -19.86 13.14
CA LYS A 161 -10.08 -18.57 12.76
C LYS A 161 -10.68 -17.36 13.50
N ASN A 162 -12.01 -17.32 13.60
CA ASN A 162 -12.75 -16.22 14.25
C ASN A 162 -13.40 -16.70 15.55
N SER A 163 -12.65 -17.38 16.41
CA SER A 163 -13.14 -17.81 17.73
C SER A 163 -13.48 -16.60 18.61
N ASP A 164 -14.39 -16.79 19.58
CA ASP A 164 -14.72 -15.74 20.56
C ASP A 164 -13.47 -15.27 21.34
N PHE A 165 -12.59 -16.21 21.69
CA PHE A 165 -11.31 -15.92 22.32
C PHE A 165 -10.42 -15.03 21.45
N TYR A 166 -10.28 -15.35 20.16
CA TYR A 166 -9.52 -14.52 19.22
C TYR A 166 -10.13 -13.12 19.09
N LEU A 167 -11.46 -13.01 18.87
CA LEU A 167 -12.13 -11.73 18.64
C LEU A 167 -12.03 -10.79 19.86
N LYS A 168 -12.20 -11.33 21.07
CA LYS A 168 -12.00 -10.57 22.31
C LYS A 168 -10.55 -10.13 22.48
N THR A 169 -9.59 -11.03 22.22
CA THR A 169 -8.16 -10.70 22.34
C THR A 169 -7.72 -9.67 21.30
N ASP A 170 -8.20 -9.74 20.05
CA ASP A 170 -7.93 -8.76 19.00
C ASP A 170 -8.48 -7.38 19.35
N ALA A 171 -9.67 -7.29 19.96
CA ALA A 171 -10.23 -6.03 20.45
C ALA A 171 -9.33 -5.41 21.52
N LYS A 172 -8.89 -6.20 22.51
CA LYS A 172 -7.97 -5.75 23.59
C LYS A 172 -6.65 -5.23 23.02
N PHE A 173 -6.03 -5.95 22.09
CA PHE A 173 -4.79 -5.48 21.45
C PHE A 173 -5.01 -4.23 20.60
N THR A 174 -6.18 -4.07 19.97
CA THR A 174 -6.54 -2.83 19.26
C THR A 174 -6.64 -1.64 20.21
N VAL A 175 -7.10 -1.84 21.46
CA VAL A 175 -7.07 -0.80 22.50
C VAL A 175 -5.63 -0.40 22.83
N VAL A 176 -4.72 -1.37 22.98
CA VAL A 176 -3.30 -1.09 23.25
C VAL A 176 -2.64 -0.35 22.08
N ASP A 177 -2.91 -0.74 20.83
CA ASP A 177 -2.41 -0.02 19.64
C ASP A 177 -2.88 1.43 19.62
N ALA A 178 -4.15 1.68 19.96
CA ALA A 178 -4.71 3.02 20.06
C ALA A 178 -4.06 3.82 21.21
N ALA A 179 -3.82 3.18 22.35
CA ALA A 179 -3.12 3.79 23.49
C ALA A 179 -1.68 4.16 23.15
N LEU A 180 -0.93 3.26 22.52
CA LEU A 180 0.44 3.51 22.05
C LEU A 180 0.49 4.71 21.09
N LYS A 181 -0.47 4.80 20.16
CA LYS A 181 -0.57 5.95 19.28
C LYS A 181 -0.81 7.26 20.04
N GLY A 182 -1.66 7.24 21.06
CA GLY A 182 -1.88 8.37 21.97
C GLY A 182 -0.60 8.77 22.71
N TYR A 183 0.14 7.80 23.23
CA TYR A 183 1.43 8.01 23.91
C TYR A 183 2.48 8.63 23.00
N ILE A 184 2.67 8.09 21.78
CA ILE A 184 3.62 8.64 20.79
C ILE A 184 3.24 10.08 20.44
N ARG A 185 1.95 10.37 20.24
CA ARG A 185 1.46 11.72 19.96
C ARG A 185 1.66 12.67 21.14
N TRP A 186 1.49 12.20 22.37
CA TRP A 186 1.82 12.97 23.56
C TRP A 186 3.30 13.33 23.54
N PHE A 187 4.18 12.33 23.46
CA PHE A 187 5.64 12.50 23.47
C PHE A 187 6.13 13.48 22.39
N THR A 188 5.64 13.33 21.15
CA THR A 188 6.01 14.21 20.02
C THR A 188 5.47 15.63 20.11
N THR A 189 4.50 15.91 20.99
CA THR A 189 3.90 17.24 21.14
C THR A 189 4.21 17.92 22.47
N LEU A 190 5.10 17.35 23.31
CA LEU A 190 5.56 18.03 24.52
C LEU A 190 6.38 19.30 24.19
N PRO A 191 6.05 20.45 24.83
CA PRO A 191 6.94 21.60 24.86
C PRO A 191 8.27 21.27 25.54
N GLN A 192 9.38 21.85 25.07
CA GLN A 192 10.73 21.56 25.58
C GLN A 192 10.89 21.83 27.09
N GLU A 193 10.16 22.80 27.63
CA GLU A 193 10.18 23.17 29.05
C GLU A 193 9.56 22.09 29.95
N SER A 194 8.55 21.37 29.44
CA SER A 194 7.83 20.31 30.16
C SER A 194 8.61 18.99 30.24
N ILE A 195 9.63 18.81 29.39
CA ILE A 195 10.41 17.58 29.28
C ILE A 195 11.08 17.22 30.61
N ARG A 196 11.58 18.22 31.36
CA ARG A 196 12.29 17.96 32.63
C ARG A 196 11.37 17.42 33.71
N GLU A 197 10.15 17.94 33.80
CA GLU A 197 9.17 17.52 34.82
C GLU A 197 8.57 16.15 34.50
N THR A 198 8.57 15.74 33.23
CA THR A 198 8.00 14.45 32.80
C THR A 198 9.02 13.32 32.68
N GLN A 199 10.31 13.57 32.87
CA GLN A 199 11.37 12.56 32.69
C GLN A 199 11.26 11.36 33.64
N GLU A 200 11.11 11.60 34.94
CA GLU A 200 10.97 10.52 35.93
C GLU A 200 9.68 9.70 35.74
N PRO A 201 8.47 10.30 35.64
CA PRO A 201 7.26 9.52 35.42
C PRO A 201 7.28 8.79 34.06
N GLN A 202 7.90 9.37 33.05
CA GLN A 202 8.12 8.72 31.76
C GLN A 202 9.01 7.48 31.89
N ALA A 203 10.19 7.60 32.50
CA ALA A 203 11.11 6.49 32.66
C ALA A 203 10.49 5.36 33.50
N ALA A 204 9.76 5.70 34.57
CA ALA A 204 9.03 4.72 35.37
C ALA A 204 7.94 4.00 34.56
N PHE A 205 7.17 4.75 33.77
CA PHE A 205 6.15 4.19 32.89
C PHE A 205 6.74 3.29 31.81
N GLU A 206 7.80 3.71 31.13
CA GLU A 206 8.48 2.94 30.09
C GLU A 206 9.08 1.63 30.64
N ASN A 207 9.64 1.67 31.85
CA ASN A 207 10.09 0.46 32.54
C ASN A 207 8.94 -0.50 32.83
N ASN A 208 7.80 0.00 33.32
CA ASN A 208 6.60 -0.82 33.58
C ASN A 208 6.04 -1.41 32.27
N LEU A 209 6.03 -0.63 31.20
CA LEU A 209 5.59 -1.05 29.87
C LEU A 209 6.52 -2.11 29.28
N ALA A 210 7.83 -1.97 29.47
CA ALA A 210 8.81 -2.98 29.06
C ALA A 210 8.60 -4.29 29.82
N GLN A 211 8.42 -4.24 31.14
CA GLN A 211 8.09 -5.43 31.94
C GLN A 211 6.77 -6.09 31.52
N TRP A 212 5.77 -5.28 31.15
CA TRP A 212 4.51 -5.79 30.62
C TRP A 212 4.72 -6.56 29.30
N CYS A 213 5.51 -6.00 28.36
CA CYS A 213 5.87 -6.70 27.13
C CYS A 213 6.59 -8.02 27.40
N GLU A 214 7.52 -8.05 28.36
CA GLU A 214 8.22 -9.28 28.73
C GLU A 214 7.28 -10.36 29.28
N ARG A 215 6.31 -9.97 30.12
CA ARG A 215 5.27 -10.90 30.58
C ARG A 215 4.43 -11.42 29.41
N LEU A 216 4.05 -10.55 28.49
CA LEU A 216 3.27 -10.93 27.30
C LEU A 216 4.02 -11.93 26.42
N LEU A 217 5.33 -11.72 26.20
CA LEU A 217 6.18 -12.66 25.46
C LEU A 217 6.31 -14.02 26.16
N GLY A 218 6.18 -14.06 27.48
CA GLY A 218 6.21 -15.28 28.28
C GLY A 218 4.92 -16.10 28.24
N ILE A 219 3.82 -15.56 27.68
CA ILE A 219 2.55 -16.30 27.53
C ILE A 219 2.62 -17.17 26.27
N ASP A 220 2.40 -18.47 26.42
CA ASP A 220 2.40 -19.41 25.29
C ASP A 220 1.04 -19.50 24.60
N PHE A 221 0.74 -18.49 23.77
CA PHE A 221 -0.48 -18.47 22.96
C PHE A 221 -0.46 -19.53 21.85
N GLN A 222 -1.31 -20.56 21.89
CA GLN A 222 -1.34 -21.55 20.81
C GLN A 222 -1.97 -21.04 19.50
N ASP A 223 -2.73 -19.94 19.54
CA ASP A 223 -3.37 -19.36 18.35
C ASP A 223 -2.36 -18.57 17.48
N PRO A 224 -2.16 -18.95 16.19
CA PRO A 224 -1.24 -18.25 15.30
C PRO A 224 -1.56 -16.76 15.10
N LEU A 225 -2.85 -16.39 15.06
CA LEU A 225 -3.27 -15.01 14.86
C LEU A 225 -3.06 -14.14 16.10
N ILE A 226 -3.13 -14.74 17.30
CA ILE A 226 -2.79 -14.05 18.55
C ILE A 226 -1.26 -13.87 18.64
N LYS A 227 -0.46 -14.92 18.36
CA LYS A 227 1.01 -14.78 18.28
C LYS A 227 1.40 -13.68 17.28
N LYS A 228 0.72 -13.61 16.14
CA LYS A 228 0.94 -12.56 15.12
C LYS A 228 0.74 -11.16 15.72
N LYS A 229 -0.31 -10.97 16.50
CA LYS A 229 -0.60 -9.68 17.15
C LYS A 229 0.41 -9.34 18.23
N VAL A 230 0.84 -10.31 19.04
CA VAL A 230 1.90 -10.13 20.03
C VAL A 230 3.20 -9.68 19.37
N VAL A 231 3.62 -10.34 18.28
CA VAL A 231 4.80 -9.96 17.50
C VAL A 231 4.70 -8.51 17.02
N GLN A 232 3.58 -8.13 16.38
CA GLN A 232 3.37 -6.77 15.89
C GLN A 232 3.42 -5.73 17.01
N LEU A 233 2.76 -6.00 18.12
CA LEU A 233 2.63 -5.09 19.24
C LEU A 233 3.97 -4.87 19.95
N VAL A 234 4.67 -5.95 20.30
CA VAL A 234 5.94 -5.87 21.02
C VAL A 234 7.02 -5.21 20.16
N VAL A 235 7.07 -5.52 18.86
CA VAL A 235 8.02 -4.87 17.95
C VAL A 235 7.65 -3.39 17.72
N ALA A 236 6.37 -3.04 17.61
CA ALA A 236 5.94 -1.65 17.54
C ALA A 236 6.35 -0.87 18.79
N LEU A 237 6.11 -1.41 19.98
CA LEU A 237 6.53 -0.81 21.26
C LEU A 237 8.04 -0.65 21.35
N SER A 238 8.80 -1.70 21.02
CA SER A 238 10.27 -1.70 21.07
C SER A 238 10.90 -0.68 20.12
N THR A 239 10.31 -0.48 18.93
CA THR A 239 10.84 0.43 17.90
C THR A 239 10.27 1.85 17.98
N THR A 240 9.45 2.15 18.98
CA THR A 240 8.84 3.48 19.16
C THR A 240 8.95 3.95 20.61
N ALA A 241 8.01 3.59 21.48
CA ALA A 241 7.95 4.04 22.86
C ALA A 241 9.13 3.56 23.73
N LEU A 242 9.77 2.45 23.37
CA LEU A 242 10.80 1.79 24.16
C LEU A 242 12.13 1.64 23.41
N GLU A 243 12.43 2.55 22.48
CA GLU A 243 13.66 2.51 21.68
C GLU A 243 14.95 2.55 22.52
N ASN A 244 14.88 3.11 23.73
CA ASN A 244 16.00 3.18 24.68
C ASN A 244 16.15 1.92 25.55
N GLN A 245 15.33 0.88 25.35
CA GLN A 245 15.35 -0.38 26.11
C GLN A 245 15.85 -1.53 25.22
N PRO A 246 17.16 -1.61 24.92
CA PRO A 246 17.70 -2.61 24.00
C PRO A 246 17.48 -4.07 24.46
N GLY A 247 17.37 -4.29 25.78
CA GLY A 247 17.08 -5.61 26.33
C GLY A 247 15.73 -6.16 25.87
N LEU A 248 14.69 -5.31 25.83
CA LEU A 248 13.38 -5.72 25.33
C LEU A 248 13.43 -6.00 23.82
N MET A 249 14.12 -5.16 23.06
CA MET A 249 14.30 -5.36 21.62
C MET A 249 14.94 -6.73 21.32
N LEU A 250 15.98 -7.12 22.05
CA LEU A 250 16.62 -8.42 21.87
C LEU A 250 15.69 -9.59 22.22
N LYS A 251 14.88 -9.47 23.28
CA LYS A 251 13.84 -10.47 23.62
C LYS A 251 12.77 -10.56 22.53
N ALA A 252 12.35 -9.43 21.98
CA ALA A 252 11.41 -9.39 20.85
C ALA A 252 12.01 -10.06 19.61
N LEU A 253 13.27 -9.77 19.29
CA LEU A 253 14.00 -10.38 18.19
C LEU A 253 14.09 -11.90 18.35
N GLU A 254 14.48 -12.37 19.54
CA GLU A 254 14.55 -13.80 19.86
C GLU A 254 13.18 -14.45 19.68
N TYR A 255 12.11 -13.86 20.22
CA TYR A 255 10.75 -14.36 20.06
C TYR A 255 10.34 -14.45 18.59
N VAL A 256 10.63 -13.42 17.79
CA VAL A 256 10.30 -13.40 16.36
C VAL A 256 11.07 -14.47 15.57
N LEU A 257 12.35 -14.71 15.90
CA LEU A 257 13.17 -15.72 15.25
C LEU A 257 12.76 -17.15 15.63
N LEU A 258 12.34 -17.36 16.88
CA LEU A 258 12.04 -18.69 17.44
C LEU A 258 10.56 -19.07 17.36
N THR A 259 9.66 -18.13 17.03
CA THR A 259 8.23 -18.43 16.88
C THR A 259 7.99 -19.34 15.68
N ARG A 260 7.77 -20.63 15.97
CA ARG A 260 7.38 -21.66 15.02
C ARG A 260 6.17 -22.42 15.53
N LEU A 261 5.26 -22.72 14.61
CA LEU A 261 4.06 -23.51 14.85
C LEU A 261 4.02 -24.64 13.82
N PRO A 262 3.33 -25.76 14.09
CA PRO A 262 3.18 -26.86 13.14
C PRO A 262 2.69 -26.37 11.77
N GLU A 263 3.33 -26.83 10.70
CA GLU A 263 2.92 -26.56 9.33
C GLU A 263 2.33 -27.83 8.70
N ASN A 264 1.59 -27.68 7.60
CA ASN A 264 1.01 -28.80 6.83
C ASN A 264 0.06 -29.70 7.63
N THR A 265 -0.74 -29.08 8.48
CA THR A 265 -1.79 -29.77 9.26
C THR A 265 -3.02 -30.06 8.39
N PRO A 266 -3.93 -30.97 8.80
CA PRO A 266 -5.18 -31.21 8.07
C PRO A 266 -6.13 -30.00 8.00
N ASN A 267 -5.96 -29.01 8.88
CA ASN A 267 -6.81 -27.82 8.93
C ASN A 267 -6.22 -26.69 8.05
N PRO A 268 -6.85 -26.38 6.89
CA PRO A 268 -6.32 -25.36 5.98
C PRO A 268 -6.34 -23.95 6.60
N ASN A 269 -7.35 -23.62 7.41
CA ASN A 269 -7.45 -22.31 8.06
C ASN A 269 -6.30 -22.07 9.04
N TYR A 270 -5.88 -23.13 9.76
CA TYR A 270 -4.73 -23.07 10.65
C TYR A 270 -3.43 -22.84 9.87
N ASN A 271 -3.21 -23.59 8.79
CA ASN A 271 -2.01 -23.42 7.96
C ASN A 271 -1.93 -22.02 7.33
N ASP A 272 -3.05 -21.44 6.91
CA ASP A 272 -3.09 -20.08 6.37
C ASP A 272 -2.78 -19.04 7.46
N ALA A 273 -3.29 -19.23 8.68
CA ALA A 273 -2.95 -18.38 9.82
C ALA A 273 -1.46 -18.47 10.21
N VAL A 274 -0.86 -19.67 10.15
CA VAL A 274 0.58 -19.87 10.37
C VAL A 274 1.41 -19.18 9.31
N LYS A 275 1.04 -19.28 8.02
CA LYS A 275 1.72 -18.56 6.93
C LYS A 275 1.66 -17.04 7.11
N ASP A 276 0.51 -16.52 7.55
CA ASP A 276 0.32 -15.10 7.84
C ASP A 276 1.18 -14.63 9.03
N LEU A 277 1.28 -15.46 10.08
CA LEU A 277 2.22 -15.24 11.18
C LEU A 277 3.68 -15.19 10.70
N GLN A 278 4.13 -16.17 9.90
CA GLN A 278 5.51 -16.21 9.40
C GLN A 278 5.83 -15.01 8.50
N SER A 279 4.91 -14.62 7.62
CA SER A 279 5.07 -13.41 6.81
C SER A 279 5.15 -12.15 7.67
N THR A 280 4.43 -12.10 8.79
CA THR A 280 4.49 -11.00 9.75
C THR A 280 5.83 -10.97 10.47
N CYS A 281 6.32 -12.12 10.97
CA CYS A 281 7.64 -12.23 11.59
C CYS A 281 8.75 -11.68 10.68
N ILE A 282 8.76 -12.05 9.39
CA ILE A 282 9.70 -11.50 8.41
C ILE A 282 9.61 -9.97 8.32
N SER A 283 8.40 -9.42 8.24
CA SER A 283 8.22 -7.97 8.11
C SER A 283 8.67 -7.21 9.37
N GLU A 284 8.47 -7.80 10.55
CA GLU A 284 8.86 -7.20 11.82
C GLU A 284 10.37 -7.34 12.08
N LEU A 285 11.03 -8.40 11.61
CA LEU A 285 12.51 -8.46 11.57
C LEU A 285 13.09 -7.28 10.76
N GLN A 286 12.54 -7.01 9.58
CA GLN A 286 12.98 -5.87 8.78
C GLN A 286 12.71 -4.54 9.49
N ARG A 287 11.58 -4.39 10.18
CA ARG A 287 11.30 -3.19 10.97
C ARG A 287 12.36 -2.98 12.05
N LEU A 288 12.72 -4.03 12.79
CA LEU A 288 13.77 -3.99 13.81
C LEU A 288 15.11 -3.55 13.21
N ALA A 289 15.54 -4.16 12.10
CA ALA A 289 16.79 -3.79 11.43
C ALA A 289 16.82 -2.33 10.94
N LEU A 290 15.69 -1.81 10.46
CA LEU A 290 15.61 -0.43 9.98
C LEU A 290 15.54 0.61 11.12
N LYS A 291 14.98 0.24 12.28
CA LYS A 291 14.73 1.16 13.39
C LYS A 291 15.81 1.12 14.47
N MET A 292 16.41 -0.03 14.72
CA MET A 292 17.38 -0.24 15.80
C MET A 292 18.68 -0.93 15.33
N PRO A 293 19.28 -0.52 14.19
CA PRO A 293 20.46 -1.18 13.64
C PRO A 293 21.68 -1.08 14.58
N ASP A 294 21.79 0.01 15.33
CA ASP A 294 22.92 0.29 16.23
C ASP A 294 22.93 -0.59 17.49
N ASN A 295 21.77 -1.10 17.89
CA ASN A 295 21.68 -2.12 18.94
C ASN A 295 21.93 -3.51 18.38
N LEU A 296 21.42 -3.80 17.17
CA LEU A 296 21.56 -5.10 16.52
C LEU A 296 22.99 -5.41 16.07
N ILE A 297 23.78 -4.40 15.68
CA ILE A 297 25.17 -4.60 15.26
C ILE A 297 26.03 -5.19 16.39
N GLN A 298 25.69 -4.90 17.65
CA GLN A 298 26.42 -5.39 18.84
C GLN A 298 26.35 -6.92 18.98
N VAL A 299 25.29 -7.53 18.44
CA VAL A 299 25.05 -8.98 18.47
C VAL A 299 25.11 -9.62 17.07
N TYR A 300 25.57 -8.88 16.06
CA TYR A 300 25.49 -9.29 14.65
C TYR A 300 26.10 -10.67 14.38
N GLY A 301 27.30 -10.95 14.90
CA GLY A 301 27.96 -12.25 14.69
C GLY A 301 27.15 -13.43 15.25
N GLN A 302 26.49 -13.25 16.41
CA GLN A 302 25.61 -14.27 16.99
C GLN A 302 24.35 -14.45 16.15
N LEU A 303 23.77 -13.35 15.67
CA LEU A 303 22.60 -13.38 14.79
C LEU A 303 22.90 -14.07 13.45
N GLU A 304 24.04 -13.75 12.84
CA GLU A 304 24.47 -14.35 11.58
C GLU A 304 24.66 -15.87 11.74
N MET A 305 25.34 -16.31 12.79
CA MET A 305 25.48 -17.74 13.09
C MET A 305 24.12 -18.41 13.28
N LYS A 306 23.21 -17.81 14.06
CA LYS A 306 21.89 -18.39 14.34
C LYS A 306 21.01 -18.45 13.10
N ILE A 307 21.03 -17.41 12.28
CA ILE A 307 20.30 -17.36 11.00
C ILE A 307 20.83 -18.42 10.04
N ASN A 308 22.16 -18.57 9.94
CA ASN A 308 22.77 -19.60 9.10
C ASN A 308 22.42 -21.01 9.58
N GLU A 309 22.40 -21.24 10.90
CA GLU A 309 21.90 -22.49 11.49
C GLU A 309 20.46 -22.75 11.09
N ILE A 310 19.57 -21.77 11.24
CA ILE A 310 18.15 -21.86 10.85
C ILE A 310 18.02 -22.18 9.35
N MET A 311 18.77 -21.49 8.48
CA MET A 311 18.72 -21.69 7.03
C MET A 311 19.26 -23.07 6.59
N THR A 312 20.14 -23.69 7.38
CA THR A 312 20.73 -24.99 7.08
C THR A 312 19.90 -26.14 7.64
N THR A 313 19.37 -25.97 8.85
CA THR A 313 18.64 -27.02 9.58
C THR A 313 17.16 -27.11 9.19
N GLN A 314 16.56 -26.00 8.76
CA GLN A 314 15.14 -25.93 8.44
C GLN A 314 14.89 -25.93 6.92
N GLN A 315 13.80 -26.59 6.50
CA GLN A 315 13.30 -26.49 5.13
C GLN A 315 12.57 -25.15 4.95
N LEU A 316 13.36 -24.12 4.64
CA LEU A 316 12.83 -22.80 4.31
C LEU A 316 12.67 -22.63 2.81
N ASP A 317 11.58 -21.99 2.40
CA ASP A 317 11.42 -21.48 1.05
C ASP A 317 12.42 -20.34 0.75
N ASP A 318 12.61 -20.03 -0.53
CA ASP A 318 13.56 -19.00 -0.97
C ASP A 318 13.20 -17.60 -0.47
N ARG A 319 11.91 -17.35 -0.20
CA ARG A 319 11.43 -16.06 0.29
C ARG A 319 11.89 -15.83 1.73
N HIS A 320 11.80 -16.84 2.59
CA HIS A 320 12.29 -16.78 3.97
C HIS A 320 13.81 -16.68 3.99
N ARG A 321 14.52 -17.44 3.14
CA ARG A 321 15.98 -17.35 3.00
C ARG A 321 16.43 -15.94 2.61
N LEU A 322 15.78 -15.33 1.62
CA LEU A 322 16.07 -13.97 1.20
C LEU A 322 15.74 -12.95 2.30
N ALA A 323 14.64 -13.13 3.03
CA ALA A 323 14.24 -12.27 4.14
C ALA A 323 15.30 -12.20 5.26
N TYR A 324 15.90 -13.35 5.61
CA TYR A 324 16.99 -13.39 6.59
C TYR A 324 18.27 -12.72 6.08
N ARG A 325 18.65 -12.97 4.83
CA ARG A 325 19.84 -12.33 4.23
C ARG A 325 19.68 -10.81 4.12
N THR A 326 18.50 -10.36 3.73
CA THR A 326 18.15 -8.93 3.68
C THR A 326 18.08 -8.31 5.06
N PHE A 327 17.68 -9.05 6.10
CA PHE A 327 17.66 -8.56 7.48
C PHE A 327 19.09 -8.26 7.97
N LEU A 328 20.02 -9.19 7.77
CA LEU A 328 21.44 -8.99 8.08
C LEU A 328 22.02 -7.80 7.30
N TYR A 329 21.73 -7.74 5.99
CA TYR A 329 22.15 -6.64 5.14
C TYR A 329 21.63 -5.28 5.62
N SER A 330 20.36 -5.20 6.04
CA SER A 330 19.74 -3.99 6.59
C SER A 330 20.47 -3.46 7.82
N ILE A 331 20.93 -4.34 8.73
CA ILE A 331 21.68 -3.94 9.93
C ILE A 331 22.99 -3.24 9.52
N ILE A 332 23.80 -3.88 8.68
CA ILE A 332 25.10 -3.35 8.22
C ILE A 332 24.92 -2.04 7.44
N MET A 333 23.90 -1.97 6.59
CA MET A 333 23.61 -0.79 5.78
C MET A 333 23.20 0.42 6.63
N ARG A 334 22.46 0.20 7.73
CA ARG A 334 21.83 1.29 8.49
C ARG A 334 22.58 1.67 9.75
N THR A 335 23.45 0.82 10.29
CA THR A 335 24.18 1.13 11.52
C THR A 335 25.23 2.22 11.33
N LYS A 336 25.43 3.04 12.37
CA LYS A 336 26.50 4.03 12.49
C LYS A 336 27.78 3.47 13.11
N HIS A 337 27.73 2.29 13.72
CA HIS A 337 28.83 1.72 14.51
C HIS A 337 29.59 0.62 13.76
N ILE A 338 30.05 0.92 12.54
CA ILE A 338 30.90 0.04 11.75
C ILE A 338 31.85 0.89 10.90
N ASP A 339 33.08 0.39 10.71
CA ASP A 339 34.04 1.00 9.79
C ASP A 339 33.51 0.98 8.34
N ASN A 340 33.77 2.04 7.58
CA ASN A 340 33.24 2.19 6.22
C ASN A 340 33.80 1.13 5.25
N ASN A 341 35.08 0.74 5.37
CA ASN A 341 35.66 -0.26 4.48
C ASN A 341 35.08 -1.64 4.79
N MET A 342 34.97 -1.98 6.06
CA MET A 342 34.32 -3.22 6.50
C MET A 342 32.85 -3.25 6.07
N ARG A 343 32.12 -2.14 6.21
CA ARG A 343 30.73 -2.01 5.73
C ARG A 343 30.64 -2.33 4.25
N ILE A 344 31.42 -1.66 3.41
CA ILE A 344 31.38 -1.85 1.95
C ILE A 344 31.74 -3.28 1.60
N GLN A 345 32.81 -3.84 2.19
CA GLN A 345 33.24 -5.22 1.93
C GLN A 345 32.14 -6.24 2.27
N THR A 346 31.51 -6.13 3.43
CA THR A 346 30.42 -7.03 3.83
C THR A 346 29.22 -6.87 2.90
N LEU A 347 28.79 -5.65 2.60
CA LEU A 347 27.63 -5.41 1.73
C LEU A 347 27.88 -5.90 0.29
N GLU A 348 29.10 -5.72 -0.24
CA GLU A 348 29.51 -6.27 -1.54
C GLU A 348 29.44 -7.80 -1.56
N GLY A 349 29.88 -8.46 -0.48
CA GLY A 349 29.77 -9.92 -0.36
C GLY A 349 28.34 -10.44 -0.46
N HIS A 350 27.36 -9.70 0.06
CA HIS A 350 25.94 -10.03 -0.10
C HIS A 350 25.42 -9.83 -1.53
N LEU A 351 25.97 -8.86 -2.27
CA LEU A 351 25.51 -8.51 -3.62
C LEU A 351 26.20 -9.32 -4.73
N ALA A 352 27.38 -9.90 -4.47
CA ALA A 352 28.13 -10.67 -5.47
C ALA A 352 27.29 -11.80 -6.13
N PRO A 353 26.55 -12.65 -5.38
CA PRO A 353 25.73 -13.70 -6.00
C PRO A 353 24.62 -13.16 -6.90
N ILE A 354 24.16 -11.93 -6.65
CA ILE A 354 23.12 -11.27 -7.46
C ILE A 354 23.73 -10.80 -8.78
N ALA A 355 24.88 -10.14 -8.71
CA ALA A 355 25.61 -9.72 -9.91
C ALA A 355 25.95 -10.93 -10.81
N GLU A 356 26.42 -12.03 -10.22
CA GLU A 356 26.70 -13.29 -10.94
C GLU A 356 25.45 -13.86 -11.62
N ALA A 357 24.29 -13.81 -10.95
CA ALA A 357 23.04 -14.31 -11.51
C ALA A 357 22.55 -13.46 -12.71
N TRP A 358 22.80 -12.15 -12.72
CA TRP A 358 22.50 -11.29 -13.87
C TRP A 358 23.46 -11.48 -15.05
N CYS A 359 24.70 -11.87 -14.77
CA CYS A 359 25.74 -12.13 -15.78
C CYS A 359 25.64 -13.51 -16.44
N GLN A 360 24.66 -14.36 -16.09
CA GLN A 360 24.52 -15.69 -16.69
C GLN A 360 24.24 -15.57 -18.20
N PRO A 361 25.04 -16.21 -19.08
CA PRO A 361 24.86 -16.14 -20.53
C PRO A 361 23.49 -16.67 -20.99
N GLU A 362 23.02 -17.76 -20.38
CA GLU A 362 21.72 -18.38 -20.66
C GLU A 362 20.56 -17.39 -20.46
N LEU A 363 20.63 -16.56 -19.41
CA LEU A 363 19.62 -15.53 -19.16
C LEU A 363 19.55 -14.52 -20.31
N THR A 364 20.72 -14.06 -20.77
CA THR A 364 20.82 -13.07 -21.85
C THR A 364 20.35 -13.64 -23.19
N GLU A 365 20.66 -14.91 -23.46
CA GLU A 365 20.23 -15.64 -24.65
C GLU A 365 18.70 -15.82 -24.66
N LEU A 366 18.11 -16.32 -23.57
CA LEU A 366 16.66 -16.51 -23.47
C LEU A 366 15.89 -15.19 -23.58
N LEU A 367 16.41 -14.10 -22.99
CA LEU A 367 15.77 -12.79 -23.07
C LEU A 367 15.97 -12.06 -24.42
N SER A 368 16.79 -12.60 -25.33
CA SER A 368 17.01 -11.98 -26.65
C SER A 368 15.77 -11.92 -27.53
N SER A 369 14.76 -12.75 -27.24
CA SER A 369 13.50 -12.84 -27.99
C SER A 369 12.29 -13.07 -27.07
N PHE A 370 11.10 -12.73 -27.56
CA PHE A 370 9.84 -12.99 -26.85
C PHE A 370 9.60 -14.49 -26.62
N ASP A 371 9.89 -15.33 -27.62
CA ASP A 371 9.76 -16.79 -27.52
C ASP A 371 10.75 -17.40 -26.51
N GLY A 372 11.96 -16.85 -26.42
CA GLY A 372 12.93 -17.26 -25.40
C GLY A 372 12.47 -16.91 -23.99
N PHE A 373 11.87 -15.74 -23.79
CA PHE A 373 11.23 -15.37 -22.52
C PHE A 373 10.07 -16.32 -22.17
N CYS A 374 9.22 -16.66 -23.16
CA CYS A 374 8.13 -17.62 -22.95
C CYS A 374 8.66 -18.99 -22.54
N ARG A 375 9.70 -19.51 -23.20
CA ARG A 375 10.36 -20.78 -22.85
C ARG A 375 10.98 -20.77 -21.46
N MET A 376 11.66 -19.68 -21.09
CA MET A 376 12.27 -19.53 -19.77
C MET A 376 11.24 -19.66 -18.63
N LEU A 377 10.04 -19.13 -18.86
CA LEU A 377 8.91 -19.20 -17.92
C LEU A 377 7.92 -20.33 -18.24
N LEU A 378 8.25 -21.28 -19.13
CA LEU A 378 7.39 -22.42 -19.52
C LEU A 378 6.01 -22.02 -20.08
N LEU A 379 5.86 -20.82 -20.61
CA LEU A 379 4.60 -20.30 -21.17
C LEU A 379 4.25 -20.95 -22.51
N ASP A 380 5.26 -21.42 -23.24
CA ASP A 380 5.10 -22.24 -24.43
C ASP A 380 4.46 -23.60 -24.10
N GLN A 381 4.83 -24.20 -22.98
CA GLN A 381 4.23 -25.45 -22.49
C GLN A 381 2.81 -25.22 -21.97
N VAL A 382 2.55 -24.06 -21.35
CA VAL A 382 1.21 -23.63 -20.94
C VAL A 382 0.26 -23.56 -22.13
N GLU A 383 0.72 -22.95 -23.23
CA GLU A 383 -0.06 -22.87 -24.47
C GLU A 383 -0.41 -24.27 -25.00
N GLN A 384 0.58 -25.15 -25.10
CA GLN A 384 0.39 -26.53 -25.56
C GLN A 384 -0.60 -27.29 -24.66
N TYR A 385 -0.49 -27.12 -23.34
CA TYR A 385 -1.38 -27.73 -22.37
C TYR A 385 -2.83 -27.26 -22.57
N LEU A 386 -3.07 -25.94 -22.61
CA LEU A 386 -4.39 -25.35 -22.80
C LEU A 386 -5.03 -25.79 -24.12
N HIS A 387 -4.23 -25.90 -25.19
CA HIS A 387 -4.68 -26.41 -26.47
C HIS A 387 -5.07 -27.89 -26.38
N SER A 388 -4.22 -28.74 -25.81
CA SER A 388 -4.45 -30.19 -25.70
C SER A 388 -5.73 -30.53 -24.91
N ARG A 389 -6.05 -29.72 -23.89
CA ARG A 389 -7.25 -29.87 -23.05
C ARG A 389 -8.47 -29.12 -23.60
N LYS A 390 -8.36 -28.52 -24.80
CA LYS A 390 -9.42 -27.76 -25.46
C LYS A 390 -10.05 -26.73 -24.53
N ALA A 391 -9.21 -25.92 -23.86
CA ALA A 391 -9.63 -24.97 -22.83
C ALA A 391 -10.73 -23.99 -23.32
N HIS A 392 -10.78 -23.71 -24.62
CA HIS A 392 -11.81 -22.87 -25.26
C HIS A 392 -13.23 -23.47 -25.20
N LEU A 393 -13.37 -24.80 -25.01
CA LEU A 393 -14.67 -25.48 -24.86
C LEU A 393 -15.14 -25.55 -23.40
N ILE A 394 -14.26 -25.27 -22.44
CA ILE A 394 -14.57 -25.36 -21.00
C ILE A 394 -15.31 -24.08 -20.59
N ARG A 395 -16.59 -24.23 -20.22
CA ARG A 395 -17.43 -23.10 -19.78
C ARG A 395 -16.98 -22.58 -18.40
N ASP A 396 -17.01 -23.45 -17.40
CA ASP A 396 -16.62 -23.12 -16.03
C ASP A 396 -15.23 -23.67 -15.69
N TRP A 397 -14.26 -22.76 -15.55
CA TRP A 397 -12.88 -23.09 -15.18
C TRP A 397 -12.72 -23.31 -13.68
N SER A 398 -13.62 -22.77 -12.85
CA SER A 398 -13.55 -22.89 -11.39
C SER A 398 -14.02 -24.26 -10.91
N SER A 399 -14.79 -24.99 -11.72
CA SER A 399 -15.23 -26.36 -11.44
C SER A 399 -14.38 -27.45 -12.12
N HIS A 400 -13.46 -27.08 -13.01
CA HIS A 400 -12.66 -28.03 -13.78
C HIS A 400 -11.30 -28.27 -13.11
N GLU A 401 -11.14 -29.41 -12.45
CA GLU A 401 -9.90 -29.78 -11.76
C GLU A 401 -8.73 -29.97 -12.74
N LEU A 402 -7.53 -29.59 -12.31
CA LEU A 402 -6.30 -29.85 -13.04
C LEU A 402 -5.91 -31.32 -12.90
N ASP A 403 -5.53 -31.92 -14.03
CA ASP A 403 -4.83 -33.20 -14.03
C ASP A 403 -3.40 -33.05 -13.47
N VAL A 404 -2.73 -34.19 -13.29
CA VAL A 404 -1.36 -34.25 -12.73
C VAL A 404 -0.39 -33.38 -13.55
N GLU A 405 -0.51 -33.39 -14.87
CA GLU A 405 0.33 -32.58 -15.77
C GLU A 405 0.14 -31.08 -15.50
N GLY A 406 -1.11 -30.61 -15.38
CA GLY A 406 -1.42 -29.22 -15.07
C GLY A 406 -0.91 -28.79 -13.69
N GLN A 407 -1.04 -29.65 -12.67
CA GLN A 407 -0.53 -29.37 -11.32
C GLN A 407 1.01 -29.30 -11.28
N THR A 408 1.69 -30.19 -12.01
CA THR A 408 3.14 -30.15 -12.16
C THR A 408 3.60 -28.87 -12.86
N LEU A 409 2.95 -28.51 -13.98
CA LEU A 409 3.26 -27.29 -14.71
C LEU A 409 3.01 -26.03 -13.86
N GLN A 410 1.92 -26.00 -13.10
CA GLN A 410 1.62 -24.91 -12.14
C GLN A 410 2.73 -24.71 -11.11
N THR A 411 3.30 -25.81 -10.60
CA THR A 411 4.40 -25.78 -9.63
C THR A 411 5.68 -25.29 -10.30
N HIS A 412 6.04 -25.85 -11.46
CA HIS A 412 7.24 -25.46 -12.21
C HIS A 412 7.24 -23.98 -12.64
N LEU A 413 6.08 -23.40 -12.98
CA LEU A 413 5.95 -21.96 -13.25
C LEU A 413 6.47 -21.11 -12.08
N THR A 414 6.11 -21.53 -10.85
CA THR A 414 6.52 -20.83 -9.63
C THR A 414 8.01 -21.00 -9.37
N ASP A 415 8.53 -22.22 -9.54
CA ASP A 415 9.94 -22.54 -9.32
C ASP A 415 10.85 -21.81 -10.30
N LYS A 416 10.46 -21.75 -11.59
CA LYS A 416 11.20 -21.01 -12.61
C LYS A 416 11.28 -19.52 -12.32
N TYR A 417 10.22 -18.91 -11.80
CA TYR A 417 10.27 -17.53 -11.35
C TYR A 417 11.19 -17.36 -10.12
N ASN A 418 11.17 -18.32 -9.18
CA ASN A 418 11.93 -18.22 -7.93
C ASN A 418 13.44 -18.16 -8.13
N VAL A 419 13.97 -18.80 -9.18
CA VAL A 419 15.41 -18.82 -9.49
C VAL A 419 15.90 -17.56 -10.21
N LEU A 420 14.99 -16.71 -10.70
CA LEU A 420 15.38 -15.48 -11.40
C LEU A 420 16.01 -14.46 -10.44
N PRO A 421 16.98 -13.65 -10.89
CA PRO A 421 17.65 -12.67 -10.03
C PRO A 421 16.75 -11.51 -9.59
N LEU A 422 15.54 -11.40 -10.14
CA LEU A 422 14.59 -10.31 -9.91
C LEU A 422 14.22 -10.13 -8.43
N ARG A 423 13.82 -11.20 -7.74
CA ARG A 423 13.33 -11.10 -6.35
C ARG A 423 14.44 -10.66 -5.40
N ALA A 424 15.62 -11.25 -5.53
CA ALA A 424 16.78 -10.88 -4.72
C ALA A 424 17.16 -9.41 -4.98
N THR A 425 17.31 -9.02 -6.25
CA THR A 425 17.65 -7.65 -6.65
C THR A 425 16.68 -6.63 -6.05
N LYS A 426 15.37 -6.87 -6.16
CA LYS A 426 14.34 -6.03 -5.52
C LYS A 426 14.52 -5.93 -4.01
N GLY A 427 14.76 -7.06 -3.33
CA GLY A 427 14.90 -7.11 -1.88
C GLY A 427 16.05 -6.24 -1.38
N TYR A 428 17.24 -6.37 -1.98
CA TYR A 428 18.40 -5.58 -1.59
C TYR A 428 18.29 -4.11 -1.99
N LEU A 429 17.79 -3.82 -3.20
CA LEU A 429 17.57 -2.43 -3.64
C LEU A 429 16.56 -1.68 -2.78
N ALA A 430 15.49 -2.34 -2.32
CA ALA A 430 14.52 -1.73 -1.44
C ALA A 430 15.19 -1.20 -0.16
N ILE A 431 16.14 -1.94 0.41
CA ILE A 431 16.87 -1.54 1.61
C ILE A 431 17.79 -0.35 1.35
N THR A 432 18.40 -0.29 0.16
CA THR A 432 19.34 0.78 -0.23
C THR A 432 18.67 2.00 -0.85
N ALA A 433 17.35 1.99 -1.10
CA ALA A 433 16.65 3.11 -1.73
C ALA A 433 15.47 3.64 -0.90
N GLU A 434 14.82 2.80 -0.09
CA GLU A 434 13.65 3.20 0.68
C GLU A 434 14.04 3.96 1.95
N LYS A 435 13.39 5.09 2.24
CA LYS A 435 13.59 5.86 3.50
C LYS A 435 15.06 6.21 3.79
N ILE A 436 15.85 6.50 2.75
CA ILE A 436 17.18 7.11 2.89
C ILE A 436 17.05 8.59 2.56
N LYS A 437 17.56 9.46 3.44
CA LYS A 437 17.57 10.91 3.22
C LYS A 437 18.74 11.28 2.32
N LYS A 438 18.52 12.22 1.39
CA LYS A 438 19.56 12.80 0.53
C LYS A 438 19.86 14.24 0.97
N PRO A 439 21.14 14.67 1.05
CA PRO A 439 22.35 13.84 1.09
C PRO A 439 22.53 13.16 2.46
N SER A 440 23.15 11.98 2.50
CA SER A 440 23.58 11.32 3.75
C SER A 440 24.68 10.29 3.49
N ALA A 441 25.50 9.96 4.51
CA ALA A 441 26.56 8.95 4.37
C ALA A 441 26.02 7.56 3.94
N THR A 442 24.83 7.18 4.42
CA THR A 442 24.15 5.95 4.01
C THR A 442 23.74 5.99 2.54
N TYR A 443 23.35 7.17 2.03
CA TYR A 443 23.07 7.37 0.61
C TYR A 443 24.33 7.22 -0.24
N ASP A 444 25.46 7.78 0.19
CA ASP A 444 26.72 7.67 -0.53
C ASP A 444 27.20 6.22 -0.64
N VAL A 445 27.04 5.44 0.43
CA VAL A 445 27.29 3.99 0.42
C VAL A 445 26.36 3.28 -0.57
N ALA A 446 25.06 3.61 -0.59
CA ALA A 446 24.12 3.02 -1.54
C ALA A 446 24.52 3.29 -3.00
N CYS A 447 24.86 4.55 -3.31
CA CYS A 447 25.36 4.95 -4.62
C CYS A 447 26.62 4.18 -5.02
N HIS A 448 27.59 4.06 -4.11
CA HIS A 448 28.83 3.33 -4.35
C HIS A 448 28.59 1.84 -4.68
N LEU A 449 27.76 1.16 -3.89
CA LEU A 449 27.49 -0.28 -4.04
C LEU A 449 26.82 -0.62 -5.37
N TRP A 450 25.91 0.24 -5.83
CA TRP A 450 25.08 -0.06 -7.00
C TRP A 450 25.64 0.50 -8.31
N ARG A 451 26.52 1.51 -8.28
CA ARG A 451 27.03 2.19 -9.48
C ARG A 451 27.43 1.24 -10.62
N GLU A 452 28.32 0.28 -10.35
CA GLU A 452 28.77 -0.68 -11.37
C GLU A 452 27.71 -1.73 -11.71
N LYS A 453 26.86 -2.09 -10.73
CA LYS A 453 25.85 -3.14 -10.88
C LYS A 453 24.66 -2.68 -11.73
N ILE A 454 24.39 -1.39 -11.81
CA ILE A 454 23.31 -0.84 -12.65
C ILE A 454 23.53 -1.24 -14.11
N ASN A 455 24.76 -1.11 -14.61
CA ASN A 455 25.14 -1.53 -15.97
C ASN A 455 24.93 -3.02 -16.25
N ILE A 456 25.13 -3.86 -15.24
CA ILE A 456 24.97 -5.30 -15.34
C ILE A 456 23.47 -5.67 -15.37
N ILE A 457 22.66 -4.97 -14.57
CA ILE A 457 21.25 -5.30 -14.34
C ILE A 457 20.35 -4.78 -15.47
N LEU A 458 20.57 -3.52 -15.90
CA LEU A 458 19.65 -2.82 -16.79
C LEU A 458 19.33 -3.55 -18.11
N PRO A 459 20.31 -4.08 -18.87
CA PRO A 459 20.02 -4.64 -20.19
C PRO A 459 18.99 -5.78 -20.14
N ASN A 460 19.18 -6.72 -19.21
CA ASN A 460 18.26 -7.86 -19.04
C ASN A 460 16.97 -7.44 -18.31
N LEU A 461 17.04 -6.49 -17.36
CA LEU A 461 15.86 -5.96 -16.68
C LEU A 461 14.87 -5.30 -17.65
N LEU A 462 15.37 -4.50 -18.60
CA LEU A 462 14.53 -3.86 -19.60
C LEU A 462 13.90 -4.89 -20.53
N LYS A 463 14.64 -5.92 -20.96
CA LYS A 463 14.09 -7.04 -21.75
C LYS A 463 12.99 -7.80 -21.00
N PHE A 464 13.20 -8.10 -19.72
CA PHE A 464 12.15 -8.70 -18.88
C PHE A 464 10.86 -7.87 -18.90
N LEU A 465 10.99 -6.56 -18.73
CA LEU A 465 9.85 -5.65 -18.69
C LEU A 465 9.15 -5.59 -20.06
N THR A 466 9.91 -5.41 -21.14
CA THR A 466 9.40 -5.41 -22.52
C THR A 466 8.61 -6.69 -22.80
N HIS A 467 9.17 -7.86 -22.51
CA HIS A 467 8.51 -9.14 -22.79
C HIS A 467 7.27 -9.37 -21.90
N ALA A 468 7.30 -8.92 -20.65
CA ALA A 468 6.15 -9.01 -19.75
C ALA A 468 4.97 -8.11 -20.21
N HIS A 469 5.26 -6.96 -20.82
CA HIS A 469 4.24 -6.11 -21.46
C HIS A 469 3.76 -6.73 -22.77
N ALA A 470 4.70 -7.17 -23.61
CA ALA A 470 4.41 -7.84 -24.88
C ALA A 470 3.48 -9.05 -24.71
N PHE A 471 3.58 -9.77 -23.59
CA PHE A 471 2.68 -10.90 -23.26
C PHE A 471 1.20 -10.48 -23.19
N HIS A 472 0.89 -9.22 -22.90
CA HIS A 472 -0.48 -8.70 -22.89
C HIS A 472 -0.94 -8.19 -24.26
N ASN A 473 -0.02 -7.99 -25.22
CA ASN A 473 -0.35 -7.50 -26.55
C ASN A 473 -0.88 -8.65 -27.42
N PRO A 474 -2.16 -8.59 -27.88
CA PRO A 474 -2.76 -9.61 -28.73
C PRO A 474 -1.98 -9.93 -30.02
N LYS A 475 -1.19 -8.96 -30.52
CA LYS A 475 -0.40 -9.14 -31.75
C LYS A 475 0.70 -10.19 -31.61
N ASN A 476 1.23 -10.38 -30.40
CA ASN A 476 2.27 -11.39 -30.15
C ASN A 476 1.72 -12.82 -30.09
N TRP A 477 0.40 -12.96 -30.07
CA TRP A 477 -0.31 -14.23 -30.10
C TRP A 477 -0.77 -14.63 -31.50
N SER A 478 -0.32 -13.95 -32.56
CA SER A 478 -0.78 -14.20 -33.94
C SER A 478 -0.50 -15.62 -34.46
N ASN A 479 0.47 -16.31 -33.86
CA ASN A 479 0.83 -17.69 -34.21
C ASN A 479 -0.07 -18.73 -33.52
N LEU A 480 -0.89 -18.32 -32.55
CA LEU A 480 -1.85 -19.20 -31.89
C LEU A 480 -3.01 -19.54 -32.84
N PRO A 481 -3.59 -20.74 -32.74
CA PRO A 481 -4.89 -21.02 -33.34
C PRO A 481 -5.93 -19.98 -32.88
N GLN A 482 -6.78 -19.49 -33.79
CA GLN A 482 -7.77 -18.45 -33.50
C GLN A 482 -8.69 -18.80 -32.32
N GLU A 483 -8.96 -20.09 -32.12
CA GLU A 483 -9.76 -20.63 -31.01
C GLU A 483 -9.14 -20.39 -29.63
N LEU A 484 -7.82 -20.19 -29.54
CA LEU A 484 -7.10 -19.92 -28.28
C LEU A 484 -6.97 -18.44 -27.96
N HIS A 485 -7.25 -17.53 -28.89
CA HIS A 485 -7.19 -16.09 -28.59
C HIS A 485 -8.12 -15.69 -27.43
N PRO A 486 -9.40 -16.13 -27.39
CA PRO A 486 -10.27 -15.85 -26.24
C PRO A 486 -9.80 -16.51 -24.94
N VAL A 487 -9.14 -17.67 -25.03
CA VAL A 487 -8.55 -18.36 -23.87
C VAL A 487 -7.45 -17.51 -23.26
N MET A 488 -6.53 -16.98 -24.07
CA MET A 488 -5.45 -16.12 -23.58
C MET A 488 -5.98 -14.81 -22.99
N GLN A 489 -7.01 -14.22 -23.60
CA GLN A 489 -7.70 -13.05 -23.01
C GLN A 489 -8.28 -13.37 -21.63
N ARG A 490 -8.93 -14.53 -21.47
CA ARG A 490 -9.45 -14.99 -20.16
C ARG A 490 -8.34 -15.18 -19.13
N VAL A 491 -7.21 -15.79 -19.52
CA VAL A 491 -6.04 -15.96 -18.63
C VAL A 491 -5.51 -14.61 -18.13
N LEU A 492 -5.42 -13.63 -19.04
CA LEU A 492 -4.87 -12.30 -18.74
C LEU A 492 -5.83 -11.37 -18.00
N THR A 493 -7.12 -11.70 -17.93
CA THR A 493 -8.12 -10.87 -17.26
C THR A 493 -7.86 -10.84 -15.75
N ASP A 494 -7.64 -9.65 -15.19
CA ASP A 494 -7.43 -9.48 -13.76
C ASP A 494 -8.73 -9.73 -12.97
N ARG A 495 -8.63 -10.47 -11.87
CA ARG A 495 -9.73 -10.64 -10.90
C ARG A 495 -9.39 -9.90 -9.61
N PHE A 496 -10.28 -9.02 -9.17
CA PHE A 496 -10.12 -8.31 -7.91
C PHE A 496 -11.47 -8.13 -7.21
N TRP A 497 -11.40 -7.97 -5.89
CA TRP A 497 -12.56 -7.63 -5.08
C TRP A 497 -12.62 -6.11 -4.90
N GLN A 498 -13.80 -5.52 -5.11
CA GLN A 498 -14.03 -4.12 -4.88
C GLN A 498 -15.25 -3.91 -3.98
N SER A 499 -15.06 -3.16 -2.91
CA SER A 499 -16.12 -2.83 -1.95
C SER A 499 -17.29 -2.13 -2.64
N GLY A 500 -18.50 -2.64 -2.43
CA GLY A 500 -19.74 -2.09 -2.98
C GLY A 500 -20.02 -2.46 -4.45
N ILE A 501 -19.16 -3.25 -5.10
CA ILE A 501 -19.40 -3.75 -6.47
C ILE A 501 -19.25 -5.27 -6.57
N SER A 502 -18.28 -5.86 -5.86
CA SER A 502 -18.15 -7.31 -5.78
C SER A 502 -19.18 -7.90 -4.80
N SER A 503 -19.80 -9.02 -5.20
CA SER A 503 -20.63 -9.83 -4.33
C SER A 503 -19.80 -10.51 -3.24
N GLY A 504 -20.38 -10.65 -2.04
CA GLY A 504 -19.73 -11.31 -0.91
C GLY A 504 -18.62 -10.48 -0.25
N SER A 505 -18.07 -11.02 0.83
CA SER A 505 -16.99 -10.36 1.56
C SER A 505 -15.64 -10.51 0.86
N ARG A 506 -14.69 -9.63 1.21
CA ARG A 506 -13.30 -9.74 0.74
C ARG A 506 -12.68 -11.09 1.15
N ASP A 507 -13.01 -11.56 2.33
CA ASP A 507 -12.47 -12.82 2.87
C ASP A 507 -13.05 -14.02 2.12
N GLU A 508 -14.35 -14.02 1.81
CA GLU A 508 -14.98 -15.02 0.92
C GLU A 508 -14.32 -15.03 -0.47
N PHE A 509 -14.01 -13.86 -1.03
CA PHE A 509 -13.29 -13.78 -2.31
C PHE A 509 -11.93 -14.49 -2.25
N TYR A 510 -11.12 -14.21 -1.21
CA TYR A 510 -9.82 -14.87 -1.05
C TYR A 510 -9.96 -16.37 -0.74
N GLU A 511 -10.97 -16.77 0.02
CA GLU A 511 -11.26 -18.16 0.29
C GLU A 511 -11.63 -18.91 -1.01
N ASN A 512 -12.43 -18.29 -1.88
CA ASN A 512 -12.77 -18.84 -3.19
C ASN A 512 -11.55 -18.96 -4.11
N VAL A 513 -10.63 -17.99 -4.07
CA VAL A 513 -9.35 -18.07 -4.79
C VAL A 513 -8.50 -19.23 -4.27
N SER A 514 -8.44 -19.44 -2.96
CA SER A 514 -7.72 -20.57 -2.36
C SER A 514 -8.35 -21.92 -2.73
N LYS A 515 -9.68 -22.03 -2.71
CA LYS A 515 -10.43 -23.25 -3.08
C LYS A 515 -10.23 -23.64 -4.55
N THR A 516 -10.17 -22.65 -5.43
CA THR A 516 -10.01 -22.87 -6.89
C THR A 516 -8.56 -23.07 -7.32
N ARG A 517 -7.60 -23.12 -6.39
CA ARG A 517 -6.15 -23.20 -6.69
C ARG A 517 -5.76 -24.37 -7.62
N LEU A 518 -6.40 -25.53 -7.46
CA LEU A 518 -6.11 -26.75 -8.23
C LEU A 518 -7.04 -26.95 -9.43
N THR A 519 -7.69 -25.89 -9.90
CA THR A 519 -8.62 -25.91 -11.05
C THR A 519 -8.01 -25.14 -12.23
N MET A 520 -8.63 -25.22 -13.40
CA MET A 520 -8.22 -24.45 -14.58
C MET A 520 -8.17 -22.93 -14.29
N GLU A 521 -9.07 -22.44 -13.44
CA GLU A 521 -9.07 -21.05 -12.99
C GLU A 521 -7.85 -20.73 -12.10
N GLY A 522 -7.50 -21.66 -11.21
CA GLY A 522 -6.29 -21.56 -10.39
C GLY A 522 -5.02 -21.58 -11.24
N PHE A 523 -4.96 -22.39 -12.28
CA PHE A 523 -3.85 -22.43 -13.23
C PHE A 523 -3.70 -21.11 -14.01
N ALA A 524 -4.81 -20.59 -14.54
CA ALA A 524 -4.85 -19.28 -15.18
C ALA A 524 -4.37 -18.17 -14.24
N SER A 525 -4.77 -18.22 -12.97
CA SER A 525 -4.32 -17.29 -11.95
C SER A 525 -2.82 -17.40 -11.66
N SER A 526 -2.24 -18.61 -11.69
CA SER A 526 -0.80 -18.79 -11.56
C SER A 526 -0.03 -18.18 -12.74
N ILE A 527 -0.48 -18.41 -13.98
CA ILE A 527 0.15 -17.83 -15.19
C ILE A 527 0.12 -16.30 -15.14
N ARG A 528 -1.07 -15.72 -14.94
CA ARG A 528 -1.26 -14.27 -14.77
C ARG A 528 -0.42 -13.73 -13.62
N GLY A 529 -0.40 -14.45 -12.50
CA GLY A 529 0.38 -14.15 -11.31
C GLY A 529 1.88 -14.07 -11.59
N THR A 530 2.44 -15.02 -12.32
CA THR A 530 3.87 -15.06 -12.68
C THR A 530 4.27 -13.84 -13.52
N ILE A 531 3.54 -13.56 -14.60
CA ILE A 531 3.85 -12.43 -15.50
C ILE A 531 3.67 -11.09 -14.79
N ARG A 532 2.60 -10.94 -14.00
CA ARG A 532 2.39 -9.77 -13.16
C ARG A 532 3.55 -9.58 -12.17
N THR A 533 4.03 -10.65 -11.54
CA THR A 533 5.12 -10.59 -10.55
C THR A 533 6.45 -10.19 -11.21
N VAL A 534 6.76 -10.70 -12.41
CA VAL A 534 7.93 -10.26 -13.19
C VAL A 534 7.85 -8.76 -13.44
N ARG A 535 6.74 -8.27 -13.99
CA ARG A 535 6.52 -6.85 -14.31
C ARG A 535 6.61 -5.94 -13.08
N GLU A 536 5.87 -6.26 -12.02
CA GLU A 536 5.86 -5.47 -10.77
C GLU A 536 7.22 -5.47 -10.07
N THR A 537 7.97 -6.56 -10.17
CA THR A 537 9.34 -6.63 -9.63
C THR A 537 10.29 -5.77 -10.46
N CYS A 538 10.18 -5.78 -11.78
CA CYS A 538 10.94 -4.87 -12.65
C CYS A 538 10.64 -3.40 -12.33
N TYR A 539 9.37 -3.04 -12.15
CA TYR A 539 8.97 -1.70 -11.71
C TYR A 539 9.57 -1.33 -10.36
N SER A 540 9.56 -2.24 -9.39
CA SER A 540 10.14 -2.00 -8.06
C SER A 540 11.66 -1.76 -8.15
N ILE A 541 12.36 -2.48 -9.02
CA ILE A 541 13.79 -2.31 -9.27
C ILE A 541 14.03 -0.95 -9.93
N LEU A 542 13.34 -0.61 -11.02
CA LEU A 542 13.48 0.68 -11.70
C LEU A 542 13.16 1.86 -10.77
N TRP A 543 12.13 1.72 -9.94
CA TRP A 543 11.80 2.71 -8.91
C TRP A 543 12.96 2.94 -7.94
N ALA A 544 13.63 1.87 -7.49
CA ALA A 544 14.76 1.98 -6.57
C ALA A 544 16.00 2.55 -7.28
N LEU A 545 16.25 2.16 -8.52
CA LEU A 545 17.36 2.69 -9.32
C LEU A 545 17.20 4.18 -9.62
N GLY A 546 15.99 4.64 -9.94
CA GLY A 546 15.68 6.06 -10.14
C GLY A 546 15.99 6.94 -8.92
N LYS A 547 16.04 6.34 -7.72
CA LYS A 547 16.45 7.05 -6.50
C LYS A 547 17.96 7.18 -6.32
N LEU A 548 18.80 6.58 -7.16
CA LEU A 548 20.26 6.69 -7.07
C LEU A 548 20.83 7.87 -7.88
N ASP A 549 19.96 8.79 -8.30
CA ASP A 549 20.28 10.09 -8.90
C ASP A 549 21.22 9.94 -10.11
N ILE A 550 22.32 10.70 -10.17
CA ILE A 550 23.26 10.70 -11.29
C ILE A 550 23.76 9.31 -11.67
N ASN A 551 23.86 8.37 -10.72
CA ASN A 551 24.28 6.99 -11.03
C ASN A 551 23.27 6.24 -11.90
N PHE A 552 22.05 6.73 -12.07
CA PHE A 552 21.04 6.17 -12.98
C PHE A 552 20.76 7.10 -14.18
N PHE A 553 20.71 8.41 -13.97
CA PHE A 553 20.35 9.36 -15.03
C PHE A 553 21.48 9.72 -15.99
N ASP A 554 22.75 9.48 -15.62
CA ASP A 554 23.94 9.81 -16.45
C ASP A 554 24.19 8.78 -17.57
N TYR A 555 23.43 7.69 -17.62
CA TYR A 555 23.54 6.73 -18.72
C TYR A 555 22.93 7.27 -20.01
N ALA A 556 23.78 7.82 -20.88
CA ALA A 556 23.37 8.45 -22.13
C ALA A 556 22.49 7.55 -23.03
N GLU A 557 22.73 6.24 -23.05
CA GLU A 557 21.98 5.29 -23.89
C GLU A 557 20.66 4.80 -23.27
N LEU A 558 20.39 5.10 -21.99
CA LEU A 558 19.26 4.54 -21.26
C LEU A 558 17.87 5.10 -21.64
N PRO A 559 17.67 6.40 -21.94
CA PRO A 559 16.33 6.97 -22.10
C PRO A 559 15.47 6.28 -23.16
N GLY A 560 16.06 5.94 -24.31
CA GLY A 560 15.37 5.27 -25.41
C GLY A 560 14.90 3.85 -25.02
N PRO A 561 15.81 2.92 -24.70
CA PRO A 561 15.48 1.57 -24.24
C PRO A 561 14.53 1.54 -23.06
N LEU A 562 14.69 2.43 -22.07
CA LEU A 562 13.78 2.52 -20.92
C LEU A 562 12.37 2.93 -21.36
N THR A 563 12.26 3.95 -22.21
CA THR A 563 10.97 4.42 -22.74
C THR A 563 10.27 3.32 -23.53
N ILE A 564 11.01 2.59 -24.36
CA ILE A 564 10.49 1.45 -25.12
C ILE A 564 9.98 0.36 -24.17
N ALA A 565 10.80 -0.07 -23.21
CA ALA A 565 10.43 -1.13 -22.27
C ALA A 565 9.22 -0.76 -21.39
N MET A 566 9.06 0.51 -21.05
CA MET A 566 7.94 0.97 -20.22
C MET A 566 6.65 1.21 -20.99
N PHE A 567 6.72 1.64 -22.24
CA PHE A 567 5.56 2.25 -22.91
C PHE A 567 5.19 1.64 -24.26
N GLN A 568 6.04 0.86 -24.94
CA GLN A 568 5.76 0.35 -26.29
C GLN A 568 4.42 -0.41 -26.38
N ASP A 569 4.15 -1.28 -25.42
CA ASP A 569 2.96 -2.15 -25.36
C ASP A 569 2.03 -1.78 -24.17
N ALA A 570 2.21 -0.59 -23.58
CA ALA A 570 1.50 -0.20 -22.36
C ALA A 570 -0.02 -0.04 -22.54
N ASP A 571 -0.48 0.25 -23.75
CA ASP A 571 -1.91 0.32 -24.09
C ASP A 571 -2.61 -1.06 -24.02
N SER A 572 -1.83 -2.14 -24.17
CA SER A 572 -2.34 -3.51 -24.09
C SER A 572 -2.51 -4.00 -22.64
N LEU A 573 -1.94 -3.29 -21.65
CA LEU A 573 -2.09 -3.61 -20.23
C LEU A 573 -3.53 -3.37 -19.75
N SER A 574 -3.96 -4.02 -18.67
CA SER A 574 -5.26 -3.69 -18.05
C SER A 574 -5.25 -2.26 -17.46
N SER A 575 -6.41 -1.63 -17.29
CA SER A 575 -6.50 -0.27 -16.72
C SER A 575 -5.86 -0.17 -15.33
N HIS A 576 -5.98 -1.23 -14.53
CA HIS A 576 -5.30 -1.34 -13.23
C HIS A 576 -3.78 -1.40 -13.39
N GLN A 577 -3.27 -2.20 -14.33
CA GLN A 577 -1.84 -2.32 -14.59
C GLN A 577 -1.22 -1.03 -15.15
N MET A 578 -1.94 -0.32 -16.02
CA MET A 578 -1.54 1.02 -16.49
C MET A 578 -1.48 2.03 -15.34
N THR A 579 -2.42 1.97 -14.40
CA THR A 579 -2.38 2.81 -13.19
C THR A 579 -1.10 2.58 -12.38
N THR A 580 -0.69 1.32 -12.23
CA THR A 580 0.58 0.95 -11.57
C THR A 580 1.79 1.50 -12.32
N LEU A 581 1.82 1.38 -13.65
CA LEU A 581 2.89 1.92 -14.49
C LEU A 581 3.03 3.45 -14.33
N ILE A 582 1.92 4.18 -14.33
CA ILE A 582 1.91 5.64 -14.12
C ILE A 582 2.46 6.01 -12.74
N ASN A 583 2.04 5.31 -11.68
CA ASN A 583 2.51 5.57 -10.33
C ASN A 583 4.02 5.32 -10.16
N ILE A 584 4.57 4.32 -10.85
CA ILE A 584 6.02 4.06 -10.83
C ILE A 584 6.77 5.11 -11.64
N SER A 585 6.22 5.50 -12.79
CA SER A 585 6.79 6.55 -13.64
C SER A 585 7.00 7.86 -12.90
N ARG A 586 6.09 8.22 -11.97
CA ARG A 586 6.22 9.42 -11.12
C ARG A 586 7.58 9.53 -10.44
N VAL A 587 8.14 8.44 -9.93
CA VAL A 587 9.44 8.51 -9.24
C VAL A 587 10.58 8.83 -10.20
N ILE A 588 10.55 8.31 -11.43
CA ILE A 588 11.53 8.68 -12.45
C ILE A 588 11.38 10.16 -12.81
N LEU A 589 10.15 10.66 -12.93
CA LEU A 589 9.86 12.08 -13.21
C LEU A 589 10.32 12.99 -12.07
N ASP A 590 10.04 12.59 -10.82
CA ASP A 590 10.29 13.37 -9.63
C ASP A 590 11.75 13.32 -9.19
N GLU A 591 12.50 12.27 -9.49
CA GLU A 591 13.91 12.14 -9.10
C GLU A 591 14.89 12.59 -10.21
N CYS A 592 14.40 12.90 -11.43
CA CYS A 592 15.27 13.30 -12.54
C CYS A 592 15.86 14.71 -12.34
N PRO A 593 17.21 14.84 -12.27
CA PRO A 593 17.86 16.14 -12.10
C PRO A 593 17.65 17.05 -13.30
N VAL A 594 17.60 18.36 -13.05
CA VAL A 594 17.32 19.39 -14.07
C VAL A 594 18.22 19.24 -15.31
N ALA A 595 19.52 18.97 -15.10
CA ALA A 595 20.50 18.83 -16.17
C ALA A 595 20.20 17.69 -17.16
N TYR A 596 19.51 16.63 -16.73
CA TYR A 596 19.22 15.46 -17.56
C TYR A 596 17.82 15.48 -18.19
N ARG A 597 16.95 16.43 -17.81
CA ARG A 597 15.54 16.44 -18.25
C ARG A 597 15.39 16.44 -19.77
N GLN A 598 16.16 17.29 -20.45
CA GLN A 598 16.07 17.43 -21.89
C GLN A 598 16.36 16.11 -22.62
N HIS A 599 17.45 15.43 -22.24
CA HIS A 599 17.83 14.16 -22.86
C HIS A 599 16.98 12.98 -22.38
N PHE A 600 16.73 12.90 -21.07
CA PHE A 600 16.11 11.75 -20.43
C PHE A 600 14.58 11.80 -20.46
N LEU A 601 13.98 12.92 -20.06
CA LEU A 601 12.52 13.01 -19.88
C LEU A 601 11.76 13.34 -21.16
N THR A 602 12.39 13.93 -22.18
CA THR A 602 11.70 14.26 -23.44
C THR A 602 11.08 13.02 -24.12
N PRO A 603 11.85 11.96 -24.46
CA PRO A 603 11.25 10.76 -25.04
C PRO A 603 10.31 10.05 -24.07
N PHE A 604 10.64 10.07 -22.77
CA PHE A 604 9.89 9.40 -21.73
C PHE A 604 8.48 9.97 -21.56
N LEU A 605 8.36 11.29 -21.36
CA LEU A 605 7.07 11.97 -21.18
C LEU A 605 6.22 11.94 -22.44
N SER A 606 6.84 12.12 -23.61
CA SER A 606 6.15 12.07 -24.90
C SER A 606 5.47 10.71 -25.11
N SER A 607 6.22 9.62 -24.92
CA SER A 607 5.68 8.26 -25.03
C SER A 607 4.66 7.95 -23.94
N MET A 608 4.92 8.35 -22.70
CA MET A 608 3.99 8.16 -21.58
C MET A 608 2.62 8.79 -21.89
N PHE A 609 2.57 10.06 -22.30
CA PHE A 609 1.29 10.72 -22.58
C PHE A 609 0.59 10.15 -23.81
N ALA A 610 1.33 9.80 -24.86
CA ALA A 610 0.75 9.16 -26.04
C ALA A 610 0.07 7.82 -25.70
N GLN A 611 0.70 7.00 -24.87
CA GLN A 611 0.18 5.69 -24.51
C GLN A 611 -0.94 5.77 -23.46
N VAL A 612 -0.84 6.71 -22.51
CA VAL A 612 -1.92 7.01 -21.56
C VAL A 612 -3.17 7.49 -22.30
N ASP A 613 -3.01 8.40 -23.27
CA ASP A 613 -4.12 8.87 -24.10
C ASP A 613 -4.78 7.72 -24.87
N LYS A 614 -3.97 6.97 -25.62
CA LYS A 614 -4.44 5.81 -26.39
C LYS A 614 -5.21 4.82 -25.52
N LYS A 615 -4.69 4.51 -24.33
CA LYS A 615 -5.35 3.59 -23.39
C LYS A 615 -6.67 4.15 -22.88
N VAL A 616 -6.66 5.36 -22.34
CA VAL A 616 -7.84 5.96 -21.69
C VAL A 616 -8.95 6.17 -22.72
N VAL A 617 -8.63 6.74 -23.88
CA VAL A 617 -9.61 6.95 -24.98
C VAL A 617 -10.17 5.62 -25.48
N GLY A 618 -9.30 4.62 -25.69
CA GLY A 618 -9.71 3.29 -26.14
C GLY A 618 -10.69 2.61 -25.19
N GLU A 619 -10.40 2.63 -23.88
CA GLU A 619 -11.28 2.01 -22.87
C GLU A 619 -12.59 2.77 -22.68
N TRP A 620 -12.59 4.11 -22.69
CA TRP A 620 -13.82 4.89 -22.61
C TRP A 620 -14.70 4.65 -23.83
N THR A 621 -14.11 4.57 -25.02
CA THR A 621 -14.83 4.23 -26.26
C THR A 621 -15.42 2.83 -26.19
N ARG A 622 -14.65 1.86 -25.67
CA ARG A 622 -15.12 0.47 -25.47
C ARG A 622 -16.32 0.42 -24.52
N LEU A 623 -16.26 1.10 -23.38
CA LEU A 623 -17.36 1.15 -22.41
C LEU A 623 -18.60 1.83 -22.98
N VAL A 624 -18.46 2.97 -23.66
CA VAL A 624 -19.59 3.67 -24.29
C VAL A 624 -20.27 2.76 -25.32
N ASN A 625 -19.50 2.06 -26.15
CA ASN A 625 -20.03 1.13 -27.14
C ASN A 625 -20.70 -0.10 -26.48
N ALA A 626 -20.13 -0.63 -25.40
CA ALA A 626 -20.71 -1.75 -24.66
C ALA A 626 -22.06 -1.37 -24.02
N GLY A 627 -22.14 -0.20 -23.37
CA GLY A 627 -23.36 0.29 -22.74
C GLY A 627 -24.50 0.60 -23.73
N LEU A 628 -24.21 0.80 -25.02
CA LEU A 628 -25.21 0.94 -26.08
C LEU A 628 -25.83 -0.41 -26.51
N ILE A 629 -25.14 -1.52 -26.24
CA ILE A 629 -25.51 -2.88 -26.68
C ILE A 629 -26.08 -3.74 -25.54
N ALA A 630 -25.88 -3.34 -24.28
CA ALA A 630 -26.19 -4.16 -23.11
C ALA A 630 -27.69 -4.49 -22.95
N THR A 631 -28.01 -5.79 -22.98
CA THR A 631 -29.25 -6.39 -22.49
C THR A 631 -29.12 -6.72 -21.00
N THR A 632 -30.16 -6.42 -20.23
CA THR A 632 -30.30 -6.52 -18.76
C THR A 632 -30.01 -7.91 -18.16
N GLU A 633 -28.74 -8.24 -17.92
CA GLU A 633 -28.32 -9.33 -17.01
C GLU A 633 -27.46 -8.76 -15.87
N GLU A 634 -27.82 -9.05 -14.62
CA GLU A 634 -27.18 -8.47 -13.42
C GLU A 634 -25.67 -8.76 -13.31
N ASP A 635 -25.23 -9.96 -13.70
CA ASP A 635 -23.80 -10.34 -13.68
C ASP A 635 -22.98 -9.53 -14.69
N LYS A 636 -23.55 -9.17 -15.84
CA LYS A 636 -22.89 -8.31 -16.83
C LYS A 636 -22.76 -6.88 -16.33
N LEU A 637 -23.78 -6.37 -15.63
CA LEU A 637 -23.74 -5.05 -15.02
C LEU A 637 -22.64 -4.94 -13.96
N ALA A 638 -22.49 -5.94 -13.10
CA ALA A 638 -21.45 -5.94 -12.07
C ALA A 638 -20.03 -5.93 -12.67
N VAL A 639 -19.81 -6.60 -13.80
CA VAL A 639 -18.53 -6.57 -14.54
C VAL A 639 -18.30 -5.20 -15.17
N GLU A 640 -19.30 -4.64 -15.85
CA GLU A 640 -19.23 -3.31 -16.47
C GLU A 640 -18.93 -2.22 -15.44
N MET A 641 -19.63 -2.22 -14.30
CA MET A 641 -19.40 -1.27 -13.20
C MET A 641 -17.98 -1.35 -12.62
N LYS A 642 -17.41 -2.57 -12.53
CA LYS A 642 -16.02 -2.76 -12.09
C LYS A 642 -15.05 -2.18 -13.11
N GLU A 643 -15.24 -2.47 -14.39
CA GLU A 643 -14.38 -1.95 -15.46
C GLU A 643 -14.44 -0.41 -15.53
N GLU A 644 -15.63 0.18 -15.43
CA GLU A 644 -15.80 1.63 -15.39
C GLU A 644 -15.12 2.23 -14.15
N SER A 645 -15.30 1.64 -12.96
CA SER A 645 -14.68 2.16 -11.74
C SER A 645 -13.16 2.15 -11.82
N VAL A 646 -12.55 1.10 -12.38
CA VAL A 646 -11.09 1.04 -12.56
C VAL A 646 -10.64 2.05 -13.60
N LEU A 647 -11.39 2.23 -14.69
CA LEU A 647 -11.06 3.23 -15.71
C LEU A 647 -11.13 4.66 -15.16
N ARG A 648 -12.11 4.98 -14.31
CA ARG A 648 -12.18 6.27 -13.61
C ARG A 648 -10.97 6.49 -12.72
N GLN A 649 -10.53 5.46 -11.99
CA GLN A 649 -9.33 5.54 -11.16
C GLN A 649 -8.06 5.75 -12.00
N LEU A 650 -7.93 5.08 -13.15
CA LEU A 650 -6.84 5.29 -14.10
C LEU A 650 -6.84 6.74 -14.61
N THR A 651 -7.98 7.21 -15.11
CA THR A 651 -8.16 8.57 -15.64
C THR A 651 -7.80 9.61 -14.59
N TYR A 652 -8.30 9.44 -13.36
CA TYR A 652 -7.99 10.32 -12.23
C TYR A 652 -6.51 10.33 -11.89
N THR A 653 -5.86 9.17 -11.87
CA THR A 653 -4.42 9.06 -11.59
C THR A 653 -3.58 9.79 -12.64
N ALA A 654 -3.90 9.60 -13.93
CA ALA A 654 -3.22 10.27 -15.04
C ALA A 654 -3.41 11.80 -14.98
N VAL A 655 -4.63 12.27 -14.75
CA VAL A 655 -4.96 13.70 -14.62
C VAL A 655 -4.23 14.33 -13.43
N LEU A 656 -4.11 13.62 -12.31
CA LEU A 656 -3.31 14.10 -11.18
C LEU A 656 -1.82 14.22 -11.51
N VAL A 657 -1.25 13.31 -12.31
CA VAL A 657 0.15 13.45 -12.78
C VAL A 657 0.28 14.74 -13.57
N VAL A 658 -0.60 14.98 -14.55
CA VAL A 658 -0.58 16.23 -15.34
C VAL A 658 -0.66 17.45 -14.43
N ALA A 659 -1.63 17.48 -13.51
CA ALA A 659 -1.81 18.60 -12.59
C ALA A 659 -0.58 18.86 -11.72
N GLN A 660 0.08 17.81 -11.24
CA GLN A 660 1.31 17.92 -10.43
C GLN A 660 2.51 18.37 -11.27
N LEU A 661 2.66 17.86 -12.50
CA LEU A 661 3.77 18.24 -13.38
C LEU A 661 3.70 19.71 -13.80
N LEU A 662 2.49 20.26 -13.90
CA LEU A 662 2.22 21.62 -14.34
C LEU A 662 1.84 22.57 -13.19
N ASP A 663 1.96 22.14 -11.94
CA ASP A 663 1.68 22.97 -10.77
C ASP A 663 2.75 24.08 -10.64
N PRO A 664 2.38 25.37 -10.70
CA PRO A 664 3.32 26.47 -10.54
C PRO A 664 3.96 26.53 -9.13
N GLY A 665 3.34 25.90 -8.13
CA GLY A 665 3.86 25.80 -6.76
C GLY A 665 4.72 24.56 -6.49
N ARG A 666 5.04 23.77 -7.52
CA ARG A 666 5.83 22.55 -7.36
C ARG A 666 7.25 22.88 -6.88
N ILE A 667 7.67 22.24 -5.79
CA ILE A 667 9.05 22.31 -5.27
C ILE A 667 9.94 21.35 -6.08
N GLU A 668 11.05 21.85 -6.58
CA GLU A 668 12.01 21.08 -7.37
C GLU A 668 12.94 20.21 -6.50
N PRO A 669 13.32 19.00 -6.94
CA PRO A 669 14.23 18.13 -6.20
C PRO A 669 15.62 18.74 -6.15
N GLY A 670 16.19 18.85 -4.94
CA GLY A 670 17.58 19.27 -4.76
C GLY A 670 17.81 20.76 -4.49
N ASN A 671 16.78 21.55 -4.18
CA ASN A 671 16.94 22.94 -3.73
C ASN A 671 16.96 23.00 -2.18
N PRO A 672 18.12 23.00 -1.50
CA PRO A 672 18.20 22.82 -0.05
C PRO A 672 17.82 24.08 0.76
N ASN A 673 17.53 25.19 0.09
CA ASN A 673 17.44 26.53 0.70
C ASN A 673 16.01 27.11 0.81
N GLU A 674 14.94 26.33 0.60
CA GLU A 674 13.57 26.85 0.71
C GLU A 674 12.76 26.28 1.89
N SER A 675 13.41 25.53 2.78
CA SER A 675 12.84 25.16 4.09
C SER A 675 13.37 26.05 5.21
N GLN A 676 13.21 27.37 5.08
CA GLN A 676 13.12 28.35 6.18
C GLN A 676 12.83 29.74 5.56
N ASP A 677 11.92 30.48 6.17
CA ASP A 677 11.48 31.85 5.84
C ASP A 677 10.37 32.03 4.77
N LEU A 678 9.13 31.88 5.24
CA LEU A 678 7.99 32.66 4.76
C LEU A 678 8.20 34.13 5.13
N SER A 679 8.99 34.88 4.34
CA SER A 679 8.94 36.34 4.34
C SER A 679 8.86 36.87 2.92
N GLN A 680 7.87 37.75 2.74
CA GLN A 680 7.46 38.30 1.46
C GLN A 680 8.47 39.32 0.93
N SER A 681 8.47 39.42 -0.40
CA SER A 681 8.97 40.51 -1.25
C SER A 681 10.43 40.43 -1.72
N ALA A 682 10.56 40.61 -3.05
CA ALA A 682 11.78 40.85 -3.82
C ALA A 682 12.66 39.65 -4.24
N SER A 683 12.15 38.83 -5.18
CA SER A 683 12.83 38.48 -6.45
C SER A 683 11.95 37.56 -7.30
N MET A 684 10.98 38.11 -8.05
CA MET A 684 10.11 37.32 -8.93
C MET A 684 10.74 36.99 -10.31
N ASN A 685 11.93 37.49 -10.63
CA ASN A 685 12.47 37.43 -11.99
C ASN A 685 13.77 36.63 -12.16
N ALA A 686 14.28 35.95 -11.11
CA ALA A 686 15.57 35.22 -11.19
C ALA A 686 15.50 33.72 -10.83
N LYS A 687 14.31 33.09 -10.79
CA LYS A 687 14.15 31.68 -10.34
C LYS A 687 13.14 30.85 -11.17
N LYS A 688 12.97 31.12 -12.47
CA LYS A 688 12.07 30.31 -13.33
C LYS A 688 12.80 29.26 -14.16
N GLU A 689 14.04 29.50 -14.57
CA GLU A 689 14.80 28.60 -15.45
C GLU A 689 14.97 27.21 -14.83
N GLY A 690 14.37 26.20 -15.47
CA GLY A 690 14.61 24.78 -15.18
C GLY A 690 13.51 24.07 -14.39
N GLN A 691 12.39 24.72 -14.08
CA GLN A 691 11.23 24.05 -13.48
C GLN A 691 10.60 23.01 -14.43
N MET A 692 10.06 21.92 -13.89
CA MET A 692 9.42 20.85 -14.69
C MET A 692 8.31 21.41 -15.60
N ARG A 693 7.52 22.34 -15.07
CA ARG A 693 6.46 23.04 -15.80
C ARG A 693 7.02 23.75 -17.04
N GLU A 694 8.03 24.60 -16.87
CA GLU A 694 8.65 25.34 -17.98
C GLU A 694 9.29 24.39 -19.01
N PHE A 695 9.96 23.34 -18.55
CA PHE A 695 10.52 22.30 -19.42
C PHE A 695 9.46 21.62 -20.29
N ILE A 696 8.31 21.27 -19.71
CA ILE A 696 7.20 20.64 -20.44
C ILE A 696 6.59 21.62 -21.45
N LEU A 697 6.29 22.86 -21.01
CA LEU A 697 5.60 23.86 -21.84
C LEU A 697 6.47 24.38 -23.00
N SER A 698 7.80 24.31 -22.87
CA SER A 698 8.75 24.72 -23.91
C SER A 698 9.03 23.64 -24.96
N SER A 699 8.68 22.37 -24.72
CA SER A 699 8.95 21.25 -25.62
C SER A 699 7.69 20.76 -26.34
N ASN A 700 7.57 21.05 -27.64
CA ASN A 700 6.41 20.59 -28.44
C ASN A 700 6.25 19.07 -28.45
N VAL A 701 7.38 18.34 -28.44
CA VAL A 701 7.42 16.87 -28.42
C VAL A 701 6.70 16.30 -27.20
N ILE A 702 6.71 17.02 -26.07
CA ILE A 702 6.01 16.64 -24.84
C ILE A 702 4.61 17.27 -24.79
N LEU A 703 4.52 18.55 -25.16
CA LEU A 703 3.32 19.35 -25.02
C LEU A 703 2.17 18.84 -25.89
N GLU A 704 2.44 18.42 -27.13
CA GLU A 704 1.43 17.92 -28.06
C GLU A 704 0.65 16.71 -27.52
N PRO A 705 1.30 15.57 -27.16
CA PRO A 705 0.57 14.42 -26.62
C PRO A 705 -0.08 14.73 -25.26
N LEU A 706 0.51 15.63 -24.45
CA LEU A 706 -0.09 16.06 -23.19
C LEU A 706 -1.40 16.82 -23.42
N ILE A 707 -1.41 17.81 -24.31
CA ILE A 707 -2.59 18.63 -24.58
C ILE A 707 -3.67 17.81 -25.27
N LEU A 708 -3.29 16.90 -26.18
CA LEU A 708 -4.23 15.98 -26.80
C LEU A 708 -4.93 15.11 -25.75
N PHE A 709 -4.16 14.51 -24.83
CA PHE A 709 -4.71 13.78 -23.69
C PHE A 709 -5.69 14.61 -22.86
N CYS A 710 -5.28 15.83 -22.48
CA CYS A 710 -6.13 16.72 -21.69
C CYS A 710 -7.43 17.07 -22.43
N THR A 711 -7.36 17.27 -23.74
CA THR A 711 -8.51 17.59 -24.59
C THR A 711 -9.48 16.41 -24.65
N HIS A 712 -8.98 15.19 -24.84
CA HIS A 712 -9.83 14.00 -24.83
C HIS A 712 -10.48 13.76 -23.47
N VAL A 713 -9.76 13.98 -22.36
CA VAL A 713 -10.34 13.88 -21.01
C VAL A 713 -11.51 14.84 -20.81
N LEU A 714 -11.45 16.05 -21.35
CA LEU A 714 -12.58 16.97 -21.32
C LEU A 714 -13.80 16.42 -22.04
N GLY A 715 -13.67 15.52 -23.02
CA GLY A 715 -14.81 14.88 -23.70
C GLY A 715 -15.44 13.71 -22.94
N MET A 716 -14.88 13.30 -21.80
CA MET A 716 -15.27 12.07 -21.08
C MET A 716 -16.35 12.33 -20.02
N ARG A 717 -17.09 11.29 -19.64
CA ARG A 717 -18.13 11.34 -18.59
C ARG A 717 -17.55 11.26 -17.17
N ASP A 718 -16.50 12.04 -16.88
CA ASP A 718 -15.88 12.14 -15.55
C ASP A 718 -15.69 13.60 -15.12
N SER A 719 -16.70 14.13 -14.42
CA SER A 719 -16.75 15.55 -14.02
C SER A 719 -15.61 15.95 -13.07
N ARG A 720 -15.12 15.02 -12.25
CA ARG A 720 -13.99 15.25 -11.35
C ARG A 720 -12.72 15.49 -12.15
N CYS A 721 -12.43 14.61 -13.12
CA CYS A 721 -11.27 14.73 -13.98
C CYS A 721 -11.35 15.98 -14.87
N CYS A 722 -12.52 16.26 -15.44
CA CYS A 722 -12.77 17.48 -16.22
C CYS A 722 -12.45 18.73 -15.39
N GLY A 723 -12.96 18.81 -14.15
CA GLY A 723 -12.72 19.95 -13.28
C GLY A 723 -11.24 20.21 -12.96
N ILE A 724 -10.42 19.15 -12.86
CA ILE A 724 -8.97 19.29 -12.67
C ILE A 724 -8.30 19.78 -13.95
N ILE A 725 -8.59 19.16 -15.10
CA ILE A 725 -7.98 19.54 -16.38
C ILE A 725 -8.34 20.98 -16.78
N ILE A 726 -9.56 21.42 -16.50
CA ILE A 726 -9.95 22.83 -16.69
C ILE A 726 -9.05 23.76 -15.88
N ARG A 727 -8.76 23.44 -14.61
CA ARG A 727 -7.86 24.26 -13.78
C ARG A 727 -6.44 24.25 -14.32
N VAL A 728 -5.99 23.11 -14.85
CA VAL A 728 -4.69 22.97 -15.50
C VAL A 728 -4.59 23.86 -16.74
N PHE A 729 -5.55 23.79 -17.68
CA PHE A 729 -5.52 24.67 -18.86
C PHE A 729 -5.52 26.15 -18.46
N ARG A 730 -6.33 26.54 -17.47
CA ARG A 730 -6.37 27.92 -16.96
C ARG A 730 -5.03 28.37 -16.37
N SER A 731 -4.20 27.45 -15.87
CA SER A 731 -2.94 27.83 -15.24
C SER A 731 -1.85 28.21 -16.23
N PHE A 732 -1.97 27.85 -17.51
CA PHE A 732 -0.94 28.11 -18.52
C PHE A 732 -1.46 28.77 -19.81
N ILE A 733 -2.77 29.03 -19.94
CA ILE A 733 -3.36 29.56 -21.18
C ILE A 733 -2.72 30.88 -21.62
N ASP A 734 -2.39 31.75 -20.67
CA ASP A 734 -1.75 33.05 -20.92
C ASP A 734 -0.36 32.91 -21.54
N GLU A 735 0.35 31.81 -21.26
CA GLU A 735 1.70 31.55 -21.78
C GLU A 735 1.69 31.19 -23.28
N PHE A 736 0.51 30.87 -23.82
CA PHE A 736 0.34 30.41 -25.20
C PHE A 736 -0.38 31.42 -26.10
N VAL A 737 -0.72 32.60 -25.59
CA VAL A 737 -1.34 33.68 -26.37
C VAL A 737 -0.48 34.07 -27.58
N THR A 738 0.85 34.00 -27.45
CA THR A 738 1.82 34.35 -28.50
C THR A 738 2.05 33.22 -29.52
N ARG A 739 1.61 31.97 -29.22
CA ARG A 739 1.79 30.79 -30.09
C ARG A 739 0.51 30.53 -30.89
N ALA A 740 0.46 31.06 -32.11
CA ALA A 740 -0.76 31.11 -32.93
C ALA A 740 -1.45 29.74 -33.14
N GLU A 741 -0.68 28.70 -33.51
CA GLU A 741 -1.22 27.36 -33.76
C GLU A 741 -1.84 26.74 -32.49
N LEU A 742 -1.17 26.94 -31.34
CA LEU A 742 -1.64 26.40 -30.08
C LEU A 742 -2.87 27.15 -29.56
N ARG A 743 -2.88 28.47 -29.74
CA ARG A 743 -4.05 29.31 -29.48
C ARG A 743 -5.25 28.86 -30.31
N GLU A 744 -5.06 28.60 -31.60
CA GLU A 744 -6.14 28.12 -32.49
C GLU A 744 -6.66 26.74 -32.04
N PHE A 745 -5.76 25.81 -31.73
CA PHE A 745 -6.14 24.50 -31.20
C PHE A 745 -6.94 24.60 -29.89
N ILE A 746 -6.50 25.44 -28.94
CA ILE A 746 -7.20 25.64 -27.66
C ILE A 746 -8.59 26.26 -27.91
N CYS A 747 -8.68 27.33 -28.70
CA CYS A 747 -9.96 28.00 -28.97
C CYS A 747 -10.95 27.10 -29.73
N ARG A 748 -10.47 26.17 -30.55
CA ARG A 748 -11.32 25.29 -31.35
C ARG A 748 -11.57 23.96 -30.66
N GLU A 749 -10.55 23.15 -30.48
CA GLU A 749 -10.68 21.75 -30.06
C GLU A 749 -10.93 21.64 -28.54
N VAL A 750 -10.16 22.36 -27.72
CA VAL A 750 -10.33 22.33 -26.25
C VAL A 750 -11.67 22.93 -25.84
N PHE A 751 -12.04 24.07 -26.44
CA PHE A 751 -13.31 24.72 -26.12
C PHE A 751 -14.52 23.89 -26.58
N MET A 752 -14.48 23.28 -27.77
CA MET A 752 -15.54 22.38 -28.23
C MET A 752 -15.65 21.14 -27.35
N ALA A 753 -14.53 20.54 -26.92
CA ALA A 753 -14.54 19.42 -25.98
C ALA A 753 -15.18 19.82 -24.65
N ALA A 754 -14.87 21.01 -24.12
CA ALA A 754 -15.45 21.52 -22.88
C ALA A 754 -16.97 21.79 -22.98
N ILE A 755 -17.46 22.26 -24.13
CA ILE A 755 -18.89 22.53 -24.36
C ILE A 755 -19.71 21.24 -24.48
N ASN A 756 -19.16 20.22 -25.15
CA ASN A 756 -19.89 18.97 -25.42
C ASN A 756 -20.18 18.13 -24.16
N VAL A 757 -19.61 18.49 -23.00
CA VAL A 757 -19.97 17.88 -21.71
C VAL A 757 -21.22 18.54 -21.15
N ASN A 758 -22.34 17.82 -21.14
CA ASN A 758 -23.64 18.24 -20.58
C ASN A 758 -23.66 18.53 -19.06
N PHE A 759 -22.53 18.85 -18.42
CA PHE A 759 -22.42 19.09 -16.97
C PHE A 759 -21.47 20.24 -16.62
N LEU A 760 -21.60 21.38 -17.29
CA LEU A 760 -21.05 22.63 -16.74
C LEU A 760 -22.12 23.29 -15.86
N PRO A 761 -21.90 23.43 -14.54
CA PRO A 761 -22.75 24.30 -13.74
C PRO A 761 -22.68 25.74 -14.28
N PHE A 762 -23.81 26.45 -14.23
CA PHE A 762 -24.03 27.82 -14.73
C PHE A 762 -22.94 28.88 -14.41
N PRO A 763 -22.11 28.80 -13.35
CA PRO A 763 -21.02 29.77 -13.13
C PRO A 763 -19.91 29.75 -14.19
N PHE A 764 -19.90 28.74 -15.07
CA PHE A 764 -18.85 28.56 -16.08
C PHE A 764 -19.05 29.42 -17.34
N LEU A 765 -20.29 29.58 -17.81
CA LEU A 765 -20.59 30.37 -19.01
C LEU A 765 -20.16 31.84 -18.85
N ASN A 766 -20.29 32.43 -17.66
CA ASN A 766 -19.93 33.82 -17.43
C ASN A 766 -18.41 34.11 -17.42
N ASN A 767 -17.57 33.11 -17.14
CA ASN A 767 -16.12 33.32 -17.08
C ASN A 767 -15.38 32.89 -18.34
N VAL A 768 -16.00 32.05 -19.18
CA VAL A 768 -15.40 31.65 -20.47
C VAL A 768 -15.81 32.58 -21.61
N ILE A 769 -16.98 33.22 -21.52
CA ILE A 769 -17.40 34.26 -22.47
C ILE A 769 -16.64 35.59 -22.23
N GLY A 770 -15.92 35.71 -21.12
CA GLY A 770 -15.13 36.90 -20.75
C GLY A 770 -13.64 36.88 -21.11
N CYS A 771 -13.15 35.86 -21.81
CA CYS A 771 -11.78 35.75 -22.31
C CYS A 771 -11.70 36.08 -23.80
#